data_AF-A0A8J4CS75-F1
#
_entry.id   AF-A0A8J4CS75-F1
#
_cell.length_a   1.000
_cell.length_b   1.000
_cell.length_c   1.000
_cell.angle_alpha   90.00
_cell.angle_beta   90.00
_cell.angle_gamma   90.00
#
_symmetry.space_group_name_H-M   'P 1'
#
loop_
_entity.id
_entity.type
_entity.pdbx_description
1 polymer ?
#
loop_
_entity_poly.entity_id
_entity_poly.type
_entity_poly.pdbx_seq_one_letter_code
_entity_poly.pdbx_strand_id
1 'polypeptide(L)'
;PGSYLPYKGMQLVMTITSHNFKRISHEWFYFVFKLLSLSDPKMSRSRAFTLLSSIRKGVGTGLAFAGAGALLSSALLVAARYRASQADAQLPSEFVLEVPLDRLRVVDAINASPLAVLTGDINQVELPQVVSALRNAAKDERCQGVVAYIGPREHLGGLASVQELRDAILSFRAAATGRSVTTAAFAASFGEAGSSGMVPYVLATACERLYMQPSGMVGLTGLESRSFFARALLDRVHAKPLILAREEYKSAANFLTKSGFTEAQRANVTNLLGDMAGQMVAAMGTARGVEVEAVRKAMDAAPLLPAAATAAKLLDGTKYKDEVQALFRISDKALGEEKVRLGSKHKRRKDDVRMARVPLDKYIRLMELKKASAAASKEGLAGWLKGTPFQGLALLLTGKDSESRQRRKVAVVTASGPIVQGPVRPGPSQGQVIDATKLCRHLGALLEDPEVTAVVVRVNSPGGSALASDTLHHELMRLRAAGKPVVVSMGDVAASGGYYLAAAADRIVAQPGTLTGSIGVLFGKVNISKTLEEVGVCSDAVTVGRNADALSPFTDFTDAQEAQLEVMIDHVYQDFLDKVSRSRGRPVAEIRQLAKGKVYTGLQAHDVGLVDELGGLETAVQRAKQLAGLPEDAEVVSYPPRRVPLLLQLLRRSMPQPDDGDGGSGPAAVSAQQLAEAVLPGPGWESLGAALAAMRYGVSHSGATAGAAAVAAAVASSSGGGGGGAISPLGPGTEAGIAAVGAQVGGSLGLLLGGEPQLYSVEAAVMSRV
;
A
#
# COMPACT_ATOMS: atom_id res chain seq x y z
N PRO A 1 22.84 68.58 -5.76
CA PRO A 1 22.39 67.75 -6.89
C PRO A 1 21.81 66.41 -6.37
N GLY A 2 20.52 66.21 -6.07
CA GLY A 2 19.32 66.77 -6.69
C GLY A 2 18.41 65.61 -7.17
N SER A 3 17.92 64.79 -6.23
CA SER A 3 16.60 64.11 -6.13
C SER A 3 15.84 63.47 -7.32
N TYR A 4 15.25 62.28 -7.00
CA TYR A 4 14.06 61.55 -7.52
C TYR A 4 14.24 60.28 -8.42
N LEU A 5 13.82 59.13 -7.87
CA LEU A 5 13.31 57.89 -8.54
C LEU A 5 11.99 58.17 -9.32
N PRO A 6 11.33 57.25 -10.08
CA PRO A 6 11.62 55.85 -10.54
C PRO A 6 11.22 55.59 -12.04
N TYR A 7 11.09 54.31 -12.46
CA TYR A 7 10.43 53.75 -13.68
C TYR A 7 11.23 53.59 -15.00
N LYS A 8 11.67 52.35 -15.28
CA LYS A 8 11.55 51.67 -16.60
C LYS A 8 11.93 50.17 -16.64
N GLY A 9 11.90 49.46 -15.51
CA GLY A 9 11.95 47.99 -15.47
C GLY A 9 10.64 47.30 -15.86
N MET A 10 9.63 48.06 -16.28
CA MET A 10 8.23 47.61 -16.45
C MET A 10 7.68 47.96 -17.84
N GLN A 11 8.53 47.89 -18.88
CA GLN A 11 8.12 48.03 -20.29
C GLN A 11 8.53 46.85 -21.19
N LEU A 12 9.12 45.77 -20.65
CA LEU A 12 9.53 44.62 -21.46
C LEU A 12 8.54 43.44 -21.46
N VAL A 13 7.55 43.41 -20.55
CA VAL A 13 6.60 42.28 -20.42
C VAL A 13 5.16 42.64 -20.84
N MET A 14 4.88 43.91 -21.18
CA MET A 14 3.57 44.33 -21.75
C MET A 14 3.67 45.14 -23.06
N THR A 15 4.64 44.80 -23.92
CA THR A 15 4.61 45.23 -25.34
C THR A 15 4.95 44.06 -26.27
N ILE A 16 4.29 42.92 -26.04
CA ILE A 16 4.06 41.90 -27.07
C ILE A 16 2.59 42.00 -27.51
N THR A 17 2.15 43.20 -27.82
CA THR A 17 1.04 43.42 -28.76
C THR A 17 1.66 43.33 -30.15
N SER A 18 1.19 42.36 -30.94
CA SER A 18 1.31 42.11 -32.41
C SER A 18 2.43 42.76 -33.28
N HIS A 19 2.92 43.96 -32.98
CA HIS A 19 3.93 44.73 -33.68
C HIS A 19 5.35 44.14 -33.62
N ASN A 20 5.82 43.65 -32.47
CA ASN A 20 7.17 43.05 -32.40
C ASN A 20 7.24 41.63 -32.97
N PHE A 21 6.11 40.91 -33.00
CA PHE A 21 6.07 39.60 -33.68
C PHE A 21 6.24 39.75 -35.19
N LYS A 22 5.71 40.84 -35.79
CA LYS A 22 6.00 41.14 -37.21
C LYS A 22 7.49 41.37 -37.45
N ARG A 23 8.18 42.09 -36.56
CA ARG A 23 9.61 42.42 -36.69
C ARG A 23 10.52 41.21 -36.49
N ILE A 24 10.28 40.42 -35.44
CA ILE A 24 10.99 39.14 -35.20
C ILE A 24 10.68 38.16 -36.33
N SER A 25 9.44 38.09 -36.80
CA SER A 25 9.08 37.22 -37.93
C SER A 25 9.79 37.61 -39.22
N HIS A 26 10.12 38.89 -39.44
CA HIS A 26 10.81 39.36 -40.64
C HIS A 26 12.31 39.01 -40.65
N GLU A 27 12.99 39.20 -39.51
CA GLU A 27 14.41 38.83 -39.32
C GLU A 27 14.60 37.31 -39.39
N TRP A 28 13.70 36.54 -38.75
CA TRP A 28 13.67 35.08 -38.86
C TRP A 28 13.36 34.61 -40.28
N PHE A 29 12.45 35.30 -40.99
CA PHE A 29 12.15 35.00 -42.40
C PHE A 29 13.38 35.16 -43.27
N TYR A 30 14.16 36.22 -43.04
CA TYR A 30 15.37 36.51 -43.81
C TYR A 30 16.46 35.47 -43.51
N PHE A 31 16.63 35.08 -42.25
CA PHE A 31 17.60 34.07 -41.83
C PHE A 31 17.28 32.67 -42.42
N VAL A 32 16.02 32.23 -42.32
CA VAL A 32 15.60 30.91 -42.83
C VAL A 32 15.53 30.90 -44.36
N PHE A 33 15.14 32.00 -45.00
CA PHE A 33 15.23 32.15 -46.46
C PHE A 33 16.68 32.03 -46.94
N LYS A 34 17.63 32.64 -46.23
CA LYS A 34 19.07 32.57 -46.55
C LYS A 34 19.61 31.14 -46.39
N LEU A 35 19.24 30.44 -45.32
CA LEU A 35 19.56 29.02 -45.10
C LEU A 35 18.98 28.09 -46.17
N LEU A 36 17.72 28.28 -46.55
CA LEU A 36 17.07 27.47 -47.59
C LEU A 36 17.64 27.77 -48.98
N SER A 37 17.99 29.02 -49.28
CA SER A 37 18.64 29.40 -50.55
C SER A 37 20.07 28.89 -50.69
N LEU A 38 20.75 28.60 -49.58
CA LEU A 38 22.07 27.96 -49.56
C LEU A 38 22.00 26.44 -49.77
N SER A 39 20.83 25.83 -49.55
CA SER A 39 20.65 24.37 -49.58
C SER A 39 20.11 23.85 -50.92
N ASP A 40 19.33 24.66 -51.65
CA ASP A 40 18.88 24.37 -53.02
C ASP A 40 18.81 25.67 -53.86
N PRO A 41 19.78 25.93 -54.75
CA PRO A 41 19.84 27.15 -55.55
C PRO A 41 18.75 27.24 -56.64
N LYS A 42 17.97 26.18 -56.89
CA LYS A 42 16.86 26.17 -57.86
C LYS A 42 15.49 26.44 -57.22
N MET A 43 15.42 26.63 -55.89
CA MET A 43 14.15 26.87 -55.21
C MET A 43 13.61 28.27 -55.51
N SER A 44 12.50 28.36 -56.24
CA SER A 44 11.90 29.65 -56.59
C SER A 44 11.42 30.42 -55.34
N ARG A 45 11.51 31.75 -55.38
CA ARG A 45 11.05 32.64 -54.29
C ARG A 45 9.60 32.35 -53.85
N SER A 46 8.72 31.93 -54.76
CA SER A 46 7.33 31.62 -54.41
C SER A 46 7.19 30.29 -53.65
N ARG A 47 8.00 29.26 -53.97
CA ARG A 47 8.00 27.99 -53.22
C ARG A 47 8.58 28.15 -51.81
N ALA A 48 9.65 28.93 -51.67
CA ALA A 48 10.23 29.30 -50.37
C ALA A 48 9.19 30.01 -49.48
N PHE A 49 8.50 31.00 -50.06
CA PHE A 49 7.49 31.79 -49.37
C PHE A 49 6.28 30.93 -48.97
N THR A 50 5.85 30.01 -49.84
CA THR A 50 4.72 29.10 -49.55
C THR A 50 5.07 28.14 -48.41
N LEU A 51 6.26 27.52 -48.43
CA LEU A 51 6.72 26.62 -47.36
C LEU A 51 6.86 27.34 -46.02
N LEU A 52 7.48 28.53 -46.01
CA LEU A 52 7.61 29.36 -44.81
C LEU A 52 6.26 29.86 -44.29
N SER A 53 5.31 30.18 -45.18
CA SER A 53 3.95 30.55 -44.79
C SER A 53 3.19 29.37 -44.17
N SER A 54 3.40 28.15 -44.66
CA SER A 54 2.83 26.92 -44.12
C SER A 54 3.43 26.55 -42.77
N ILE A 55 4.75 26.69 -42.60
CA ILE A 55 5.43 26.51 -41.31
C ILE A 55 4.97 27.58 -40.31
N ARG A 56 4.89 28.85 -40.71
CA ARG A 56 4.39 29.94 -39.85
C ARG A 56 2.92 29.73 -39.46
N LYS A 57 2.08 29.26 -40.39
CA LYS A 57 0.69 28.89 -40.11
C LYS A 57 0.63 27.69 -39.17
N GLY A 58 1.42 26.64 -39.39
CA GLY A 58 1.48 25.43 -38.55
C GLY A 58 2.03 25.67 -37.15
N VAL A 59 3.06 26.50 -37.00
CA VAL A 59 3.59 26.96 -35.71
C VAL A 59 2.60 27.89 -35.02
N GLY A 60 1.94 28.78 -35.77
CA GLY A 60 0.91 29.68 -35.26
C GLY A 60 -0.34 28.94 -34.76
N THR A 61 -0.83 27.95 -35.51
CA THR A 61 -1.94 27.08 -35.08
C THR A 61 -1.51 26.18 -33.92
N GLY A 62 -0.31 25.60 -33.97
CA GLY A 62 0.24 24.81 -32.85
C GLY A 62 0.35 25.60 -31.55
N LEU A 63 0.84 26.85 -31.61
CA LEU A 63 0.87 27.76 -30.47
C LEU A 63 -0.53 28.19 -30.02
N ALA A 64 -1.48 28.36 -30.93
CA ALA A 64 -2.87 28.66 -30.59
C ALA A 64 -3.56 27.47 -29.89
N PHE A 65 -3.31 26.23 -30.33
CA PHE A 65 -3.80 25.02 -29.66
C PHE A 65 -3.13 24.80 -28.31
N ALA A 66 -1.81 25.03 -28.20
CA ALA A 66 -1.10 24.98 -26.93
C ALA A 66 -1.60 26.07 -25.96
N GLY A 67 -1.85 27.29 -26.46
CA GLY A 67 -2.43 28.39 -25.69
C GLY A 67 -3.87 28.11 -25.25
N ALA A 68 -4.70 27.56 -26.15
CA ALA A 68 -6.08 27.16 -25.82
C ALA A 68 -6.10 26.00 -24.81
N GLY A 69 -5.21 25.01 -24.95
CA GLY A 69 -5.04 23.92 -23.99
C GLY A 69 -4.54 24.41 -22.62
N ALA A 70 -3.61 25.36 -22.61
CA ALA A 70 -3.14 26.04 -21.40
C ALA A 70 -4.26 26.83 -20.70
N LEU A 71 -5.11 27.54 -21.45
CA LEU A 71 -6.26 28.28 -20.92
C LEU A 71 -7.35 27.33 -20.40
N LEU A 72 -7.66 26.27 -21.15
CA LEU A 72 -8.64 25.26 -20.75
C LEU A 72 -8.20 24.50 -19.50
N SER A 73 -6.94 24.06 -19.45
CA SER A 73 -6.36 23.41 -18.26
C SER A 73 -6.35 24.35 -17.05
N SER A 74 -6.05 25.63 -17.26
CA SER A 74 -6.11 26.66 -16.20
C SER A 74 -7.55 26.86 -15.72
N ALA A 75 -8.52 26.99 -16.63
CA ALA A 75 -9.94 27.12 -16.28
C ALA A 75 -10.48 25.86 -15.56
N LEU A 76 -10.06 24.66 -15.96
CA LEU A 76 -10.39 23.41 -15.28
C LEU A 76 -9.76 23.33 -13.89
N LEU A 77 -8.53 23.81 -13.71
CA LEU A 77 -7.86 23.86 -12.42
C LEU A 77 -8.52 24.88 -11.48
N VAL A 78 -8.90 26.05 -12.02
CA VAL A 78 -9.67 27.09 -11.33
C VAL A 78 -11.05 26.55 -10.91
N ALA A 79 -11.78 25.91 -11.81
CA ALA A 79 -13.05 25.26 -11.50
C ALA A 79 -12.90 24.13 -10.47
N ALA A 80 -11.81 23.36 -10.53
CA ALA A 80 -11.50 22.34 -9.54
C ALA A 80 -11.18 22.93 -8.16
N ARG A 81 -10.42 24.05 -8.10
CA ARG A 81 -10.14 24.78 -6.86
C ARG A 81 -11.39 25.43 -6.28
N TYR A 82 -12.25 25.98 -7.13
CA TYR A 82 -13.56 26.53 -6.72
C TYR A 82 -14.49 25.42 -6.18
N ARG A 83 -14.54 24.26 -6.84
CA ARG A 83 -15.24 23.08 -6.30
C ARG A 83 -14.61 22.60 -4.99
N ALA A 84 -13.29 22.70 -4.84
CA ALA A 84 -12.59 22.36 -3.60
C ALA A 84 -12.88 23.36 -2.46
N SER A 85 -13.03 24.66 -2.75
CA SER A 85 -13.47 25.63 -1.75
C SER A 85 -14.94 25.42 -1.35
N GLN A 86 -15.75 24.86 -2.24
CA GLN A 86 -17.12 24.43 -1.97
C GLN A 86 -17.19 23.01 -1.35
N ALA A 87 -16.07 22.36 -1.01
CA ALA A 87 -16.08 20.98 -0.51
C ALA A 87 -16.85 20.83 0.81
N ASP A 88 -16.79 21.83 1.68
CA ASP A 88 -17.47 21.81 2.98
C ASP A 88 -19.00 21.90 2.84
N ALA A 89 -19.47 22.61 1.81
CA ALA A 89 -20.88 22.74 1.46
C ALA A 89 -21.47 21.48 0.81
N GLN A 90 -20.63 20.51 0.41
CA GLN A 90 -21.08 19.22 -0.13
C GLN A 90 -21.41 18.18 0.94
N LEU A 91 -21.04 18.45 2.20
CA LEU A 91 -21.44 17.65 3.34
C LEU A 91 -22.83 18.12 3.83
N PRO A 92 -23.77 17.19 4.10
CA PRO A 92 -25.06 17.54 4.68
C PRO A 92 -24.92 18.27 6.02
N SER A 93 -25.95 19.01 6.41
CA SER A 93 -26.01 19.70 7.71
C SER A 93 -25.93 18.75 8.91
N GLU A 94 -26.42 17.52 8.74
CA GLU A 94 -26.23 16.41 9.67
C GLU A 94 -25.96 15.14 8.85
N PHE A 95 -24.98 14.33 9.26
CA PHE A 95 -24.69 13.08 8.58
C PHE A 95 -24.13 12.02 9.51
N VAL A 96 -24.14 10.77 9.04
CA VAL A 96 -23.41 9.67 9.68
C VAL A 96 -22.36 9.15 8.72
N LEU A 97 -21.17 8.92 9.26
CA LEU A 97 -20.03 8.43 8.52
C LEU A 97 -20.13 6.92 8.36
N GLU A 98 -20.17 6.44 7.12
CA GLU A 98 -20.14 5.01 6.83
C GLU A 98 -18.72 4.56 6.55
N VAL A 99 -18.28 3.51 7.26
CA VAL A 99 -16.96 2.90 7.14
C VAL A 99 -17.15 1.49 6.55
N PRO A 100 -17.18 1.33 5.21
CA PRO A 100 -17.56 0.09 4.54
C PRO A 100 -16.38 -0.87 4.38
N LEU A 101 -15.91 -1.45 5.48
CA LEU A 101 -14.81 -2.43 5.50
C LEU A 101 -15.23 -3.82 4.97
N ASP A 102 -16.53 -4.03 4.77
CA ASP A 102 -17.08 -5.14 3.98
C ASP A 102 -16.68 -5.07 2.50
N ARG A 103 -16.44 -3.86 1.99
CA ARG A 103 -16.09 -3.62 0.59
C ARG A 103 -14.69 -3.06 0.38
N LEU A 104 -14.19 -2.28 1.35
CA LEU A 104 -12.87 -1.66 1.28
C LEU A 104 -11.82 -2.53 1.96
N ARG A 105 -10.72 -2.74 1.25
CA ARG A 105 -9.50 -3.35 1.78
C ARG A 105 -8.58 -2.28 2.36
N VAL A 106 -8.24 -2.42 3.63
CA VAL A 106 -7.33 -1.54 4.36
C VAL A 106 -5.87 -1.94 4.07
N VAL A 107 -5.05 -0.97 3.69
CA VAL A 107 -3.61 -1.14 3.40
C VAL A 107 -2.79 -0.01 4.02
N ASP A 108 -1.49 -0.19 4.27
CA ASP A 108 -0.63 0.91 4.76
C ASP A 108 -0.30 1.94 3.68
N ALA A 109 -0.22 1.51 2.41
CA ALA A 109 0.04 2.37 1.26
C ALA A 109 -0.55 1.76 -0.02
N ILE A 110 -1.20 2.57 -0.85
CA ILE A 110 -1.71 2.13 -2.15
C ILE A 110 -0.58 2.17 -3.19
N ASN A 111 -0.47 1.10 -3.99
CA ASN A 111 0.40 1.12 -5.16
C ASN A 111 -0.27 1.96 -6.26
N ALA A 112 0.18 3.20 -6.45
CA ALA A 112 -0.38 4.13 -7.43
C ALA A 112 0.00 3.81 -8.90
N SER A 113 0.25 2.54 -9.24
CA SER A 113 0.59 2.18 -10.61
C SER A 113 -0.62 2.44 -11.53
N PRO A 114 -0.43 3.06 -12.70
CA PRO A 114 -1.52 3.29 -13.65
C PRO A 114 -2.26 2.01 -14.06
N LEU A 115 -1.53 0.88 -14.06
CA LEU A 115 -2.07 -0.43 -14.37
C LEU A 115 -2.97 -0.97 -13.25
N ALA A 116 -2.63 -0.78 -11.97
CA ALA A 116 -3.47 -1.18 -10.83
C ALA A 116 -4.84 -0.46 -10.83
N VAL A 117 -4.85 0.80 -11.28
CA VAL A 117 -6.09 1.57 -11.49
C VAL A 117 -6.92 0.98 -12.64
N LEU A 118 -6.25 0.42 -13.66
CA LEU A 118 -6.88 -0.15 -14.86
C LEU A 118 -7.38 -1.59 -14.64
N THR A 119 -6.71 -2.38 -13.80
CA THR A 119 -7.05 -3.77 -13.46
C THR A 119 -8.14 -3.90 -12.40
N GLY A 120 -8.70 -2.79 -11.90
CA GLY A 120 -9.82 -2.81 -10.96
C GLY A 120 -9.41 -3.05 -9.50
N ASP A 121 -8.15 -2.83 -9.13
CA ASP A 121 -7.70 -2.85 -7.72
C ASP A 121 -8.09 -1.54 -6.99
N ILE A 122 -9.34 -1.12 -7.17
CA ILE A 122 -9.88 0.21 -6.83
C ILE A 122 -10.55 0.27 -5.46
N ASN A 123 -10.70 -0.88 -4.79
CA ASN A 123 -11.37 -1.00 -3.50
C ASN A 123 -10.38 -0.99 -2.32
N GLN A 124 -9.28 -0.24 -2.43
CA GLN A 124 -8.30 -0.08 -1.35
C GLN A 124 -8.42 1.30 -0.68
N VAL A 125 -8.22 1.33 0.62
CA VAL A 125 -8.11 2.56 1.41
C VAL A 125 -6.87 2.48 2.30
N GLU A 126 -6.14 3.59 2.40
CA GLU A 126 -4.97 3.62 3.27
C GLU A 126 -5.39 3.82 4.73
N LEU A 127 -4.90 2.98 5.63
CA LEU A 127 -5.19 3.04 7.07
C LEU A 127 -4.98 4.45 7.65
N PRO A 128 -3.86 5.18 7.37
CA PRO A 128 -3.68 6.55 7.83
C PRO A 128 -4.80 7.51 7.42
N GLN A 129 -5.41 7.29 6.25
CA GLN A 129 -6.52 8.13 5.78
C GLN A 129 -7.81 7.81 6.53
N VAL A 130 -8.07 6.54 6.84
CA VAL A 130 -9.22 6.12 7.64
C VAL A 130 -9.14 6.71 9.04
N VAL A 131 -7.99 6.57 9.70
CA VAL A 131 -7.73 7.14 11.04
C VAL A 131 -7.92 8.65 11.03
N SER A 132 -7.31 9.35 10.07
CA SER A 132 -7.44 10.81 9.93
C SER A 132 -8.89 11.23 9.67
N ALA A 133 -9.65 10.47 8.88
CA ALA A 133 -11.06 10.72 8.61
C ALA A 133 -11.93 10.58 9.87
N LEU A 134 -11.75 9.50 10.65
CA LEU A 134 -12.46 9.31 11.91
C LEU A 134 -12.16 10.45 12.90
N ARG A 135 -10.89 10.84 13.02
CA ARG A 135 -10.50 11.97 13.88
C ARG A 135 -11.11 13.30 13.43
N ASN A 136 -11.14 13.58 12.12
CA ASN A 136 -11.76 14.80 11.61
C ASN A 136 -13.28 14.77 11.83
N ALA A 137 -13.92 13.63 11.63
CA ALA A 137 -15.34 13.44 11.88
C ALA A 137 -15.69 13.63 13.36
N ALA A 138 -14.81 13.20 14.28
CA ALA A 138 -15.00 13.42 15.71
C ALA A 138 -15.10 14.91 16.07
N LYS A 139 -14.37 15.77 15.36
CA LYS A 139 -14.37 17.23 15.54
C LYS A 139 -15.46 17.95 14.74
N ASP A 140 -16.15 17.26 13.82
CA ASP A 140 -17.20 17.84 12.99
C ASP A 140 -18.56 17.68 13.67
N GLU A 141 -19.15 18.79 14.12
CA GLU A 141 -20.45 18.79 14.81
C GLU A 141 -21.61 18.25 13.95
N ARG A 142 -21.46 18.26 12.62
CA ARG A 142 -22.45 17.69 11.71
C ARG A 142 -22.47 16.17 11.74
N CYS A 143 -21.37 15.53 12.16
CA CYS A 143 -21.29 14.08 12.25
C CYS A 143 -22.05 13.57 13.49
N GLN A 144 -23.19 12.92 13.28
CA GLN A 144 -24.06 12.39 14.34
C GLN A 144 -23.75 10.94 14.71
N GLY A 145 -22.81 10.29 14.01
CA GLY A 145 -22.47 8.90 14.28
C GLY A 145 -21.53 8.27 13.27
N VAL A 146 -21.12 7.04 13.58
CA VAL A 146 -20.33 6.16 12.69
C VAL A 146 -21.02 4.80 12.58
N VAL A 147 -21.15 4.29 11.35
CA VAL A 147 -21.50 2.90 11.09
C VAL A 147 -20.32 2.19 10.44
N ALA A 148 -19.76 1.19 11.11
CA ALA A 148 -18.73 0.32 10.56
C ALA A 148 -19.36 -0.96 10.01
N TYR A 149 -19.30 -1.15 8.69
CA TYR A 149 -19.66 -2.42 8.07
C TYR A 149 -18.41 -3.29 8.06
N ILE A 150 -18.39 -4.31 8.89
CA ILE A 150 -17.24 -5.16 9.12
C ILE A 150 -17.23 -6.29 8.10
N GLY A 151 -16.15 -6.35 7.34
CA GLY A 151 -15.91 -7.35 6.32
C GLY A 151 -15.18 -8.60 6.81
N PRO A 152 -14.84 -9.48 5.86
CA PRO A 152 -14.04 -10.65 6.15
C PRO A 152 -12.60 -10.24 6.52
N ARG A 153 -11.89 -11.17 7.15
CA ARG A 153 -10.58 -10.94 7.78
C ARG A 153 -9.55 -10.35 6.81
N GLU A 154 -9.59 -10.75 5.55
CA GLU A 154 -8.61 -10.44 4.51
C GLU A 154 -8.66 -8.96 4.11
N HIS A 155 -9.77 -8.28 4.39
CA HIS A 155 -9.95 -6.87 4.07
C HIS A 155 -9.36 -5.92 5.12
N LEU A 156 -9.02 -6.40 6.32
CA LEU A 156 -8.74 -5.52 7.47
C LEU A 156 -7.26 -5.27 7.77
N GLY A 157 -6.32 -5.93 7.05
CA GLY A 157 -4.89 -5.90 7.39
C GLY A 157 -4.55 -6.82 8.57
N GLY A 158 -3.34 -6.78 9.13
CA GLY A 158 -2.96 -7.57 10.30
C GLY A 158 -3.62 -7.09 11.61
N LEU A 159 -3.25 -7.71 12.73
CA LEU A 159 -3.83 -7.36 14.04
C LEU A 159 -3.48 -5.93 14.46
N ALA A 160 -2.26 -5.46 14.16
CA ALA A 160 -1.85 -4.08 14.44
C ALA A 160 -2.70 -3.06 13.69
N SER A 161 -2.92 -3.28 12.39
CA SER A 161 -3.79 -2.43 11.57
C SER A 161 -5.20 -2.36 12.14
N VAL A 162 -5.73 -3.49 12.60
CA VAL A 162 -7.05 -3.57 13.25
C VAL A 162 -7.07 -2.84 14.58
N GLN A 163 -6.05 -2.99 15.42
CA GLN A 163 -5.94 -2.25 16.68
C GLN A 163 -5.85 -0.75 16.45
N GLU A 164 -5.08 -0.30 15.45
CA GLU A 164 -4.99 1.12 15.10
C GLU A 164 -6.32 1.70 14.61
N LEU A 165 -7.09 0.94 13.83
CA LEU A 165 -8.44 1.33 13.45
C LEU A 165 -9.41 1.31 14.64
N ARG A 166 -9.27 0.33 15.53
CA ARG A 166 -10.05 0.19 16.76
C ARG A 166 -9.83 1.40 17.68
N ASP A 167 -8.58 1.82 17.86
CA ASP A 167 -8.19 2.99 18.64
C ASP A 167 -8.75 4.28 18.05
N ALA A 168 -8.81 4.39 16.72
CA ALA A 168 -9.41 5.54 16.05
C ALA A 168 -10.93 5.63 16.29
N ILE A 169 -11.65 4.50 16.30
CA ILE A 169 -13.08 4.46 16.63
C ILE A 169 -13.31 4.79 18.11
N LEU A 170 -12.48 4.24 19.00
CA LEU A 170 -12.55 4.58 20.43
C LEU A 170 -12.27 6.06 20.68
N SER A 171 -11.27 6.62 20.01
CA SER A 171 -10.92 8.04 20.11
C SER A 171 -12.04 8.93 19.57
N PHE A 172 -12.71 8.52 18.48
CA PHE A 172 -13.91 9.19 17.98
C PHE A 172 -15.01 9.22 19.06
N ARG A 173 -15.28 8.10 19.72
CA ARG A 173 -16.28 8.01 20.80
C ARG A 173 -15.91 8.89 21.98
N ALA A 174 -14.65 8.84 22.41
CA ALA A 174 -14.16 9.64 23.54
C ALA A 174 -14.25 11.15 23.24
N ALA A 175 -13.87 11.58 22.04
CA ALA A 175 -13.95 12.98 21.63
C ALA A 175 -15.40 13.48 21.42
N ALA A 176 -16.33 12.57 21.15
CA ALA A 176 -17.76 12.88 21.05
C ALA A 176 -18.48 12.90 22.41
N THR A 177 -17.79 12.69 23.53
CA THR A 177 -18.38 12.73 24.88
C THR A 177 -19.08 14.08 25.13
N GLY A 178 -20.37 14.05 25.46
CA GLY A 178 -21.22 15.24 25.59
C GLY A 178 -22.07 15.57 24.36
N ARG A 179 -21.81 14.90 23.22
CA ARG A 179 -22.69 14.90 22.05
C ARG A 179 -23.46 13.57 21.99
N SER A 180 -24.69 13.58 21.50
CA SER A 180 -25.51 12.36 21.34
C SER A 180 -25.10 11.55 20.09
N VAL A 181 -23.83 11.17 20.00
CA VAL A 181 -23.24 10.48 18.84
C VAL A 181 -23.30 8.97 19.06
N THR A 182 -23.90 8.23 18.13
CA THR A 182 -24.01 6.76 18.19
C THR A 182 -22.92 6.11 17.33
N THR A 183 -22.35 4.99 17.78
CA THR A 183 -21.49 4.15 16.93
C THR A 183 -22.04 2.73 16.85
N ALA A 184 -22.19 2.21 15.64
CA ALA A 184 -22.69 0.86 15.41
C ALA A 184 -21.77 0.09 14.47
N ALA A 185 -21.55 -1.19 14.76
CA ALA A 185 -20.94 -2.13 13.86
C ALA A 185 -21.99 -3.12 13.33
N PHE A 186 -21.90 -3.44 12.05
CA PHE A 186 -22.69 -4.48 11.40
C PHE A 186 -21.77 -5.44 10.66
N ALA A 187 -22.02 -6.74 10.81
CA ALA A 187 -21.42 -7.77 9.97
C ALA A 187 -22.51 -8.71 9.44
N ALA A 188 -22.35 -9.22 8.21
CA ALA A 188 -23.18 -10.32 7.75
C ALA A 188 -22.94 -11.58 8.59
N SER A 189 -21.67 -11.83 8.93
CA SER A 189 -21.24 -12.88 9.84
C SER A 189 -19.88 -12.51 10.44
N PHE A 190 -19.59 -12.94 11.67
CA PHE A 190 -18.24 -12.86 12.25
C PHE A 190 -17.52 -14.18 12.03
N GLY A 191 -17.09 -14.41 10.78
CA GLY A 191 -16.57 -15.69 10.32
C GLY A 191 -17.64 -16.53 9.64
N GLU A 192 -17.25 -17.26 8.59
CA GLU A 192 -18.11 -18.17 7.81
C GLU A 192 -17.25 -19.28 7.18
N ALA A 193 -17.82 -20.47 6.98
CA ALA A 193 -17.16 -21.60 6.32
C ALA A 193 -15.76 -21.95 6.87
N GLY A 194 -15.57 -21.85 8.19
CA GLY A 194 -14.30 -22.17 8.87
C GLY A 194 -13.32 -21.01 9.01
N SER A 195 -13.64 -19.81 8.49
CA SER A 195 -12.84 -18.61 8.76
C SER A 195 -13.06 -18.10 10.20
N SER A 196 -11.97 -17.73 10.87
CA SER A 196 -12.00 -17.22 12.24
C SER A 196 -12.54 -15.78 12.28
N GLY A 197 -13.57 -15.56 13.08
CA GLY A 197 -14.20 -14.26 13.33
C GLY A 197 -13.47 -13.39 14.36
N MET A 198 -12.38 -13.86 14.95
CA MET A 198 -11.71 -13.20 16.09
C MET A 198 -11.34 -11.74 15.81
N VAL A 199 -10.64 -11.49 14.70
CA VAL A 199 -10.15 -10.15 14.31
C VAL A 199 -11.26 -9.20 13.84
N PRO A 200 -12.20 -9.59 12.94
CA PRO A 200 -13.31 -8.70 12.60
C PRO A 200 -14.19 -8.41 13.83
N TYR A 201 -14.40 -9.39 14.71
CA TYR A 201 -15.18 -9.18 15.93
C TYR A 201 -14.50 -8.22 16.89
N VAL A 202 -13.19 -8.36 17.19
CA VAL A 202 -12.50 -7.43 18.09
C VAL A 202 -12.52 -5.99 17.57
N LEU A 203 -12.44 -5.79 16.25
CA LEU A 203 -12.64 -4.46 15.65
C LEU A 203 -14.05 -3.93 15.92
N ALA A 204 -15.06 -4.75 15.69
CA ALA A 204 -16.46 -4.39 15.84
C ALA A 204 -16.82 -3.98 17.27
N THR A 205 -16.16 -4.57 18.27
CA THR A 205 -16.33 -4.18 19.69
C THR A 205 -15.85 -2.76 20.02
N ALA A 206 -15.18 -2.05 19.10
CA ALA A 206 -14.91 -0.62 19.27
C ALA A 206 -16.18 0.23 19.25
N CYS A 207 -17.22 -0.24 18.56
CA CYS A 207 -18.51 0.44 18.49
C CYS A 207 -19.34 0.17 19.75
N GLU A 208 -20.25 1.10 20.04
CA GLU A 208 -21.20 0.97 21.16
C GLU A 208 -22.20 -0.17 20.92
N ARG A 209 -22.71 -0.29 19.69
CA ARG A 209 -23.69 -1.30 19.31
C ARG A 209 -23.13 -2.24 18.26
N LEU A 210 -23.41 -3.52 18.41
CA LEU A 210 -22.90 -4.60 17.59
C LEU A 210 -24.05 -5.47 17.12
N TYR A 211 -24.36 -5.37 15.83
CA TYR A 211 -25.41 -6.14 15.18
C TYR A 211 -24.83 -7.10 14.15
N MET A 212 -25.53 -8.21 13.96
CA MET A 212 -25.21 -9.20 12.95
C MET A 212 -26.47 -9.57 12.16
N GLN A 213 -26.32 -10.02 10.92
CA GLN A 213 -27.44 -10.56 10.17
C GLN A 213 -28.05 -11.80 10.89
N PRO A 214 -29.38 -12.00 10.87
CA PRO A 214 -30.01 -13.14 11.54
C PRO A 214 -29.51 -14.53 11.11
N SER A 215 -29.00 -14.67 9.89
CA SER A 215 -28.47 -15.92 9.35
C SER A 215 -26.96 -16.11 9.59
N GLY A 216 -26.28 -15.11 10.16
CA GLY A 216 -24.85 -15.17 10.42
C GLY A 216 -24.49 -16.01 11.64
N MET A 217 -23.19 -16.13 11.89
CA MET A 217 -22.64 -16.79 13.08
C MET A 217 -21.50 -15.99 13.71
N VAL A 218 -21.24 -16.25 14.99
CA VAL A 218 -20.10 -15.69 15.73
C VAL A 218 -19.04 -16.79 15.86
N GLY A 219 -18.09 -16.79 14.92
CA GLY A 219 -17.00 -17.76 14.80
C GLY A 219 -15.76 -17.38 15.59
N LEU A 220 -15.87 -17.20 16.92
CA LEU A 220 -14.74 -16.94 17.81
C LEU A 220 -13.94 -18.22 18.11
N THR A 221 -13.35 -18.84 17.09
CA THR A 221 -12.75 -20.18 17.15
C THR A 221 -11.28 -20.19 17.59
N GLY A 222 -10.74 -19.06 18.04
CA GLY A 222 -9.33 -18.92 18.41
C GLY A 222 -8.40 -18.66 17.22
N LEU A 223 -7.11 -18.90 17.44
CA LEU A 223 -6.03 -18.66 16.47
C LEU A 223 -5.22 -19.95 16.28
N GLU A 224 -4.93 -20.29 15.03
CA GLU A 224 -3.98 -21.35 14.68
C GLU A 224 -2.83 -20.81 13.85
N SER A 225 -1.67 -21.46 13.95
CA SER A 225 -0.57 -21.29 13.01
C SER A 225 -0.25 -22.63 12.38
N ARG A 226 -0.31 -22.69 11.06
CA ARG A 226 0.03 -23.88 10.28
C ARG A 226 1.23 -23.57 9.40
N SER A 227 2.19 -24.48 9.39
CA SER A 227 3.35 -24.42 8.50
C SER A 227 3.48 -25.75 7.77
N PHE A 228 3.72 -25.67 6.47
CA PHE A 228 4.08 -26.83 5.66
C PHE A 228 5.59 -27.05 5.76
N PHE A 229 6.03 -28.30 5.77
CA PHE A 229 7.44 -28.67 5.82
C PHE A 229 7.76 -29.53 4.62
N ALA A 230 8.69 -29.06 3.79
CA ALA A 230 9.06 -29.64 2.51
C ALA A 230 10.33 -30.51 2.58
N ARG A 231 10.98 -30.65 3.75
CA ARG A 231 12.24 -31.41 3.87
C ARG A 231 12.17 -32.79 3.22
N ALA A 232 11.15 -33.58 3.55
CA ALA A 232 10.97 -34.91 2.99
C ALA A 232 10.69 -34.91 1.47
N LEU A 233 10.06 -33.86 0.94
CA LEU A 233 9.90 -33.69 -0.51
C LEU A 233 11.24 -33.38 -1.16
N LEU A 234 12.01 -32.45 -0.59
CA LEU A 234 13.33 -32.07 -1.08
C LEU A 234 14.29 -33.28 -1.10
N ASP A 235 14.24 -34.14 -0.08
CA ASP A 235 14.99 -35.40 -0.04
C ASP A 235 14.64 -36.34 -1.19
N ARG A 236 13.35 -36.45 -1.55
CA ARG A 236 12.86 -37.32 -2.63
C ARG A 236 13.26 -36.83 -4.02
N VAL A 237 13.30 -35.52 -4.21
CA VAL A 237 13.72 -34.92 -5.49
C VAL A 237 15.21 -34.59 -5.47
N HIS A 238 15.94 -35.03 -4.45
CA HIS A 238 17.37 -34.79 -4.30
C HIS A 238 17.80 -33.32 -4.32
N ALA A 239 16.92 -32.42 -3.90
CA ALA A 239 17.24 -31.01 -3.68
C ALA A 239 17.79 -30.82 -2.26
N LYS A 240 18.98 -30.22 -2.13
CA LYS A 240 19.67 -30.06 -0.84
C LYS A 240 19.60 -28.60 -0.37
N PRO A 241 18.81 -28.29 0.67
CA PRO A 241 18.82 -26.96 1.26
C PRO A 241 20.09 -26.76 2.10
N LEU A 242 20.94 -25.83 1.69
CA LEU A 242 22.20 -25.42 2.32
C LEU A 242 21.99 -24.03 2.94
N ILE A 243 21.37 -23.99 4.11
CA ILE A 243 20.96 -22.73 4.76
C ILE A 243 21.53 -22.66 6.16
N LEU A 244 22.31 -21.61 6.40
CA LEU A 244 22.85 -21.22 7.69
C LEU A 244 21.87 -20.24 8.34
N ALA A 245 21.60 -20.45 9.62
CA ALA A 245 20.79 -19.54 10.44
C ALA A 245 21.46 -19.37 11.80
N ARG A 246 21.45 -18.15 12.32
CA ARG A 246 22.00 -17.87 13.64
C ARG A 246 20.92 -17.91 14.70
N GLU A 247 21.14 -18.84 15.64
CA GLU A 247 20.38 -19.09 16.87
C GLU A 247 19.02 -19.78 16.66
N GLU A 248 18.49 -20.36 17.74
CA GLU A 248 17.43 -21.37 17.73
C GLU A 248 16.04 -20.88 17.27
N TYR A 249 15.76 -19.57 17.38
CA TYR A 249 14.47 -19.02 16.98
C TYR A 249 14.46 -18.46 15.55
N LYS A 250 15.59 -18.42 14.84
CA LYS A 250 15.63 -17.96 13.44
C LYS A 250 15.11 -19.03 12.49
N SER A 251 13.79 -19.24 12.51
CA SER A 251 13.13 -20.41 11.93
C SER A 251 12.59 -20.24 10.52
N ALA A 252 12.81 -19.10 9.86
CA ALA A 252 12.18 -18.80 8.57
C ALA A 252 12.55 -19.82 7.47
N ALA A 253 13.70 -20.49 7.55
CA ALA A 253 14.10 -21.55 6.63
C ALA A 253 13.67 -22.96 7.06
N ASN A 254 13.09 -23.13 8.25
CA ASN A 254 12.77 -24.46 8.80
C ASN A 254 11.77 -25.23 7.95
N PHE A 255 10.90 -24.56 7.19
CA PHE A 255 10.01 -25.23 6.25
C PHE A 255 10.75 -25.99 5.14
N LEU A 256 12.01 -25.63 4.84
CA LEU A 256 12.88 -26.36 3.90
C LEU A 256 13.84 -27.31 4.64
N THR A 257 14.38 -26.88 5.78
CA THR A 257 15.48 -27.59 6.45
C THR A 257 15.02 -28.62 7.50
N LYS A 258 13.77 -28.56 7.96
CA LYS A 258 13.21 -29.44 9.01
C LYS A 258 11.94 -30.14 8.52
N SER A 259 11.57 -31.25 9.16
CA SER A 259 10.33 -32.00 8.87
C SER A 259 9.14 -31.59 9.74
N GLY A 260 9.34 -30.63 10.64
CA GLY A 260 8.33 -30.12 11.57
C GLY A 260 8.88 -28.97 12.40
N PHE A 261 8.02 -28.37 13.23
CA PHE A 261 8.44 -27.33 14.17
C PHE A 261 9.52 -27.86 15.11
N THR A 262 10.63 -27.12 15.22
CA THR A 262 11.58 -27.32 16.33
C THR A 262 10.93 -26.95 17.66
N GLU A 263 11.48 -27.41 18.78
CA GLU A 263 10.96 -27.06 20.11
C GLU A 263 10.96 -25.54 20.35
N ALA A 264 12.08 -24.87 20.06
CA ALA A 264 12.21 -23.42 20.17
C ALA A 264 11.21 -22.67 19.27
N GLN A 265 11.05 -23.09 18.01
CA GLN A 265 10.09 -22.50 17.09
C GLN A 265 8.65 -22.69 17.60
N ARG A 266 8.31 -23.90 18.05
CA ARG A 266 6.98 -24.22 18.60
C ARG A 266 6.69 -23.35 19.82
N ALA A 267 7.61 -23.27 20.77
CA ALA A 267 7.45 -22.45 21.97
C ALA A 267 7.23 -20.97 21.61
N ASN A 268 8.01 -20.41 20.67
CA ASN A 268 7.84 -19.02 20.26
C ASN A 268 6.49 -18.78 19.57
N VAL A 269 6.08 -19.65 18.62
CA VAL A 269 4.78 -19.54 17.96
C VAL A 269 3.61 -19.69 18.95
N THR A 270 3.69 -20.65 19.88
CA THR A 270 2.67 -20.81 20.93
C THR A 270 2.55 -19.57 21.79
N ASN A 271 3.67 -18.96 22.20
CA ASN A 271 3.67 -17.74 22.99
C ASN A 271 3.08 -16.55 22.22
N LEU A 272 3.36 -16.42 20.91
CA LEU A 272 2.77 -15.38 20.07
C LEU A 272 1.25 -15.55 19.94
N LEU A 273 0.79 -16.77 19.65
CA LEU A 273 -0.64 -17.06 19.52
C LEU A 273 -1.38 -16.81 20.85
N GLY A 274 -0.80 -17.24 21.97
CA GLY A 274 -1.35 -17.02 23.30
C GLY A 274 -1.47 -15.54 23.66
N ASP A 275 -0.44 -14.75 23.37
CA ASP A 275 -0.45 -13.31 23.63
C ASP A 275 -1.47 -12.58 22.74
N MET A 276 -1.47 -12.84 21.42
CA MET A 276 -2.43 -12.25 20.49
C MET A 276 -3.89 -12.62 20.85
N ALA A 277 -4.15 -13.88 21.20
CA ALA A 277 -5.47 -14.31 21.65
C ALA A 277 -5.84 -13.63 22.97
N GLY A 278 -4.91 -13.55 23.94
CA GLY A 278 -5.11 -12.87 25.21
C GLY A 278 -5.49 -11.40 25.03
N GLN A 279 -4.79 -10.67 24.16
CA GLN A 279 -5.10 -9.28 23.81
C GLN A 279 -6.53 -9.15 23.24
N MET A 280 -6.92 -10.03 22.30
CA MET A 280 -8.24 -10.01 21.69
C MET A 280 -9.35 -10.31 22.71
N VAL A 281 -9.17 -11.34 23.52
CA VAL A 281 -10.15 -11.76 24.54
C VAL A 281 -10.33 -10.68 25.60
N ALA A 282 -9.23 -10.06 26.07
CA ALA A 282 -9.30 -8.95 27.02
C ALA A 282 -10.03 -7.73 26.44
N ALA A 283 -9.77 -7.39 25.17
CA ALA A 283 -10.45 -6.30 24.50
C ALA A 283 -11.95 -6.58 24.31
N MET A 284 -12.33 -7.82 23.98
CA MET A 284 -13.72 -8.26 23.87
C MET A 284 -14.44 -8.19 25.21
N GLY A 285 -13.85 -8.76 26.26
CA GLY A 285 -14.44 -8.76 27.61
C GLY A 285 -14.68 -7.35 28.14
N THR A 286 -13.66 -6.49 28.05
CA THR A 286 -13.76 -5.07 28.42
C THR A 286 -14.87 -4.35 27.66
N ALA A 287 -14.93 -4.52 26.33
CA ALA A 287 -15.89 -3.80 25.50
C ALA A 287 -17.34 -4.29 25.67
N ARG A 288 -17.53 -5.58 25.97
CA ARG A 288 -18.85 -6.18 26.14
C ARG A 288 -19.32 -6.23 27.60
N GLY A 289 -18.47 -5.82 28.55
CA GLY A 289 -18.77 -5.85 29.98
C GLY A 289 -18.97 -7.28 30.50
N VAL A 290 -18.15 -8.21 30.01
CA VAL A 290 -18.15 -9.63 30.42
C VAL A 290 -16.77 -10.06 30.85
N GLU A 291 -16.71 -11.00 31.80
CA GLU A 291 -15.45 -11.56 32.28
C GLU A 291 -14.70 -12.28 31.16
N VAL A 292 -13.36 -12.22 31.21
CA VAL A 292 -12.45 -12.91 30.26
C VAL A 292 -12.78 -14.40 30.15
N GLU A 293 -13.13 -15.04 31.26
CA GLU A 293 -13.47 -16.46 31.29
C GLU A 293 -14.81 -16.75 30.57
N ALA A 294 -15.76 -15.83 30.62
CA ALA A 294 -17.01 -15.96 29.88
C ALA A 294 -16.77 -15.87 28.36
N VAL A 295 -15.85 -15.02 27.91
CA VAL A 295 -15.43 -14.96 26.50
C VAL A 295 -14.75 -16.27 26.09
N ARG A 296 -13.85 -16.83 26.92
CA ARG A 296 -13.21 -18.13 26.64
C ARG A 296 -14.22 -19.27 26.52
N LYS A 297 -15.17 -19.35 27.46
CA LYS A 297 -16.26 -20.33 27.38
C LYS A 297 -17.10 -20.18 26.10
N ALA A 298 -17.31 -18.95 25.65
CA ALA A 298 -18.00 -18.69 24.38
C ALA A 298 -17.16 -19.11 23.16
N MET A 299 -15.83 -18.99 23.23
CA MET A 299 -14.91 -19.49 22.20
C MET A 299 -14.91 -21.02 22.14
N ASP A 300 -14.91 -21.70 23.28
CA ASP A 300 -14.95 -23.17 23.34
C ASP A 300 -16.27 -23.73 22.78
N ALA A 301 -17.35 -22.94 22.83
CA ALA A 301 -18.65 -23.27 22.26
C ALA A 301 -18.83 -22.75 20.82
N ALA A 302 -17.85 -22.05 20.24
CA ALA A 302 -17.96 -21.47 18.91
C ALA A 302 -17.94 -22.54 17.81
N PRO A 303 -18.59 -22.30 16.64
CA PRO A 303 -19.29 -21.08 16.26
C PRO A 303 -20.65 -20.94 16.97
N LEU A 304 -20.94 -19.73 17.47
CA LEU A 304 -22.20 -19.43 18.15
C LEU A 304 -23.25 -18.93 17.16
N LEU A 305 -24.45 -19.49 17.25
CA LEU A 305 -25.63 -18.93 16.58
C LEU A 305 -26.06 -17.61 17.25
N PRO A 306 -26.79 -16.73 16.54
CA PRO A 306 -27.06 -15.38 17.05
C PRO A 306 -27.81 -15.34 18.38
N ALA A 307 -28.74 -16.27 18.62
CA ALA A 307 -29.47 -16.37 19.89
C ALA A 307 -28.53 -16.66 21.07
N ALA A 308 -27.59 -17.60 20.90
CA ALA A 308 -26.59 -17.94 21.90
C ALA A 308 -25.59 -16.79 22.12
N ALA A 309 -25.13 -16.15 21.04
CA ALA A 309 -24.24 -14.99 21.13
C ALA A 309 -24.89 -13.79 21.85
N THR A 310 -26.18 -13.54 21.62
CA THR A 310 -26.95 -12.49 22.31
C THR A 310 -27.12 -12.83 23.79
N ALA A 311 -27.47 -14.08 24.11
CA ALA A 311 -27.57 -14.54 25.50
C ALA A 311 -26.24 -14.43 26.26
N ALA A 312 -25.12 -14.65 25.57
CA ALA A 312 -23.76 -14.46 26.09
C ALA A 312 -23.30 -12.99 26.12
N LYS A 313 -24.17 -12.02 25.77
CA LYS A 313 -23.87 -10.58 25.65
C LYS A 313 -22.80 -10.22 24.63
N LEU A 314 -22.48 -11.14 23.72
CA LEU A 314 -21.54 -10.93 22.63
C LEU A 314 -22.15 -10.17 21.45
N LEU A 315 -23.48 -10.09 21.35
CA LEU A 315 -24.18 -9.24 20.39
C LEU A 315 -25.24 -8.41 21.09
N ASP A 316 -25.54 -7.23 20.55
CA ASP A 316 -26.69 -6.42 20.98
C ASP A 316 -28.00 -6.87 20.30
N GLY A 317 -27.87 -7.72 19.28
CA GLY A 317 -28.98 -8.42 18.63
C GLY A 317 -28.71 -8.69 17.16
N THR A 318 -29.74 -9.13 16.45
CA THR A 318 -29.69 -9.34 15.00
C THR A 318 -30.49 -8.29 14.26
N LYS A 319 -29.94 -7.77 13.16
CA LYS A 319 -30.58 -6.80 12.26
C LYS A 319 -30.11 -7.03 10.84
N TYR A 320 -30.90 -6.63 9.86
CA TYR A 320 -30.44 -6.44 8.49
C TYR A 320 -29.73 -5.09 8.33
N LYS A 321 -28.96 -4.95 7.24
CA LYS A 321 -28.12 -3.76 7.00
C LYS A 321 -28.92 -2.46 6.98
N ASP A 322 -30.11 -2.48 6.37
CA ASP A 322 -31.07 -1.38 6.33
C ASP A 322 -31.66 -1.06 7.70
N GLU A 323 -31.96 -2.06 8.52
CA GLU A 323 -32.44 -1.86 9.89
C GLU A 323 -31.38 -1.22 10.81
N VAL A 324 -30.09 -1.53 10.61
CA VAL A 324 -28.99 -0.86 11.32
C VAL A 324 -28.87 0.60 10.88
N GLN A 325 -29.01 0.87 9.58
CA GLN A 325 -29.03 2.24 9.05
C GLN A 325 -30.18 3.06 9.65
N ALA A 326 -31.35 2.45 9.85
CA ALA A 326 -32.52 3.09 10.44
C ALA A 326 -32.35 3.46 11.94
N LEU A 327 -31.28 3.01 12.62
CA LEU A 327 -31.01 3.36 14.03
C LEU A 327 -30.64 4.82 14.23
N PHE A 328 -30.18 5.50 13.18
CA PHE A 328 -29.72 6.86 13.27
C PHE A 328 -30.82 7.81 12.84
N ARG A 329 -31.32 8.59 13.79
CA ARG A 329 -32.30 9.64 13.54
C ARG A 329 -31.56 10.89 13.10
N ILE A 330 -31.88 11.39 11.91
CA ILE A 330 -31.34 12.63 11.36
C ILE A 330 -32.53 13.57 11.07
N SER A 331 -32.32 14.88 11.19
CA SER A 331 -33.37 15.87 11.00
C SER A 331 -33.97 15.86 9.59
N ASP A 332 -35.26 16.22 9.49
CA ASP A 332 -35.99 16.32 8.21
C ASP A 332 -35.29 17.25 7.20
N LYS A 333 -34.54 18.23 7.71
CA LYS A 333 -33.72 19.14 6.91
C LYS A 333 -32.62 18.39 6.17
N ALA A 334 -31.79 17.62 6.87
CA ALA A 334 -30.72 16.84 6.27
C ALA A 334 -31.27 15.72 5.36
N LEU A 335 -32.42 15.14 5.71
CA LEU A 335 -33.17 14.23 4.84
C LEU A 335 -33.60 14.91 3.53
N GLY A 336 -34.02 16.17 3.60
CA GLY A 336 -34.38 17.00 2.45
C GLY A 336 -33.19 17.34 1.55
N GLU A 337 -32.05 17.71 2.14
CA GLU A 337 -30.79 17.97 1.44
C GLU A 337 -30.32 16.74 0.65
N GLU A 338 -30.46 15.55 1.22
CA GLU A 338 -30.14 14.29 0.53
C GLU A 338 -31.12 13.97 -0.62
N LYS A 339 -32.42 14.23 -0.47
CA LYS A 339 -33.41 14.08 -1.56
C LYS A 339 -33.06 14.94 -2.76
N VAL A 340 -32.69 16.20 -2.51
CA VAL A 340 -32.27 17.13 -3.58
C VAL A 340 -31.02 16.59 -4.29
N ARG A 341 -30.10 15.96 -3.53
CA ARG A 341 -28.86 15.38 -4.07
C ARG A 341 -29.09 14.15 -4.96
N LEU A 342 -30.02 13.26 -4.60
CA LEU A 342 -30.30 12.01 -5.33
C LEU A 342 -31.16 12.21 -6.60
N GLY A 343 -31.76 13.39 -6.76
CA GLY A 343 -32.56 13.75 -7.95
C GLY A 343 -33.97 13.17 -7.95
N SER A 344 -34.87 13.78 -8.75
CA SER A 344 -36.31 13.51 -8.77
C SER A 344 -36.73 12.13 -9.30
N LYS A 345 -35.80 11.34 -9.87
CA LYS A 345 -36.08 10.03 -10.46
C LYS A 345 -36.03 8.86 -9.46
N HIS A 346 -35.52 9.07 -8.25
CA HIS A 346 -35.51 8.05 -7.21
C HIS A 346 -36.86 8.01 -6.47
N LYS A 347 -37.73 7.08 -6.86
CA LYS A 347 -39.02 6.86 -6.20
C LYS A 347 -38.77 6.15 -4.84
N ARG A 348 -38.86 6.89 -3.74
CA ARG A 348 -38.66 6.33 -2.38
C ARG A 348 -39.71 5.26 -2.07
N ARG A 349 -39.29 4.14 -1.45
CA ARG A 349 -40.23 3.27 -0.72
C ARG A 349 -40.79 4.05 0.47
N LYS A 350 -42.03 3.77 0.85
CA LYS A 350 -42.74 4.51 1.91
C LYS A 350 -42.08 4.34 3.29
N ASP A 351 -41.30 3.27 3.45
CA ASP A 351 -40.64 2.86 4.71
C ASP A 351 -39.15 3.27 4.75
N ASP A 352 -38.69 4.02 3.75
CA ASP A 352 -37.28 4.35 3.54
C ASP A 352 -36.85 5.55 4.41
N VAL A 353 -36.69 5.30 5.71
CA VAL A 353 -36.14 6.27 6.68
C VAL A 353 -34.61 6.32 6.52
N ARG A 354 -34.14 6.92 5.43
CA ARG A 354 -32.70 7.00 5.14
C ARG A 354 -32.05 8.21 5.79
N MET A 355 -31.23 7.96 6.81
CA MET A 355 -30.14 8.82 7.28
C MET A 355 -29.38 9.48 6.10
N ALA A 356 -29.04 10.77 6.22
CA ALA A 356 -28.09 11.43 5.34
C ALA A 356 -26.69 10.79 5.46
N ARG A 357 -26.33 9.97 4.47
CA ARG A 357 -25.13 9.11 4.51
C ARG A 357 -23.93 9.76 3.83
N VAL A 358 -22.78 9.64 4.48
CA VAL A 358 -21.50 10.00 3.88
C VAL A 358 -20.55 8.80 3.94
N PRO A 359 -20.32 8.13 2.80
CA PRO A 359 -19.28 7.10 2.69
C PRO A 359 -17.88 7.64 3.00
N LEU A 360 -17.06 6.82 3.64
CA LEU A 360 -15.70 7.15 4.08
C LEU A 360 -14.81 7.68 2.94
N ASP A 361 -14.83 7.05 1.77
CA ASP A 361 -14.05 7.45 0.60
C ASP A 361 -14.42 8.86 0.12
N LYS A 362 -15.74 9.17 0.12
CA LYS A 362 -16.26 10.50 -0.17
C LYS A 362 -15.79 11.50 0.88
N TYR A 363 -15.88 11.16 2.16
CA TYR A 363 -15.45 12.04 3.26
C TYR A 363 -13.94 12.36 3.16
N ILE A 364 -13.10 11.33 3.01
CA ILE A 364 -11.65 11.49 2.80
C ILE A 364 -11.37 12.44 1.64
N ARG A 365 -12.02 12.22 0.50
CA ARG A 365 -11.85 13.07 -0.69
C ARG A 365 -12.21 14.53 -0.41
N LEU A 366 -13.29 14.80 0.30
CA LEU A 366 -13.70 16.16 0.64
C LEU A 366 -12.72 16.82 1.62
N MET A 367 -12.20 16.07 2.59
CA MET A 367 -11.16 16.56 3.52
C MET A 367 -9.86 16.91 2.80
N GLU A 368 -9.41 16.06 1.87
CA GLU A 368 -8.24 16.35 1.03
C GLU A 368 -8.44 17.59 0.16
N LEU A 369 -9.63 17.76 -0.43
CA LEU A 369 -9.98 18.97 -1.20
C LEU A 369 -9.99 20.22 -0.33
N LYS A 370 -10.56 20.14 0.89
CA LYS A 370 -10.57 21.24 1.87
C LYS A 370 -9.15 21.62 2.27
N LYS A 371 -8.28 20.62 2.55
CA LYS A 371 -6.86 20.83 2.87
C LYS A 371 -6.11 21.48 1.71
N ALA A 372 -6.30 21.00 0.49
CA ALA A 372 -5.67 21.56 -0.71
C ALA A 372 -6.15 22.99 -1.01
N SER A 373 -7.44 23.26 -0.84
CA SER A 373 -8.02 24.61 -1.01
C SER A 373 -7.49 25.59 0.03
N ALA A 374 -7.44 25.20 1.31
CA ALA A 374 -6.89 26.01 2.38
C ALA A 374 -5.39 26.29 2.21
N ALA A 375 -4.63 25.34 1.67
CA ALA A 375 -3.22 25.57 1.31
C ALA A 375 -3.09 26.62 0.20
N ALA A 376 -3.92 26.53 -0.85
CA ALA A 376 -3.91 27.47 -1.96
C ALA A 376 -4.40 28.87 -1.58
N SER A 377 -5.38 29.00 -0.69
CA SER A 377 -5.89 30.30 -0.24
C SER A 377 -4.88 31.05 0.63
N LYS A 378 -4.13 30.35 1.49
CA LYS A 378 -3.06 30.91 2.31
C LYS A 378 -1.90 31.48 1.48
N GLU A 379 -1.65 30.94 0.30
CA GLU A 379 -0.62 31.40 -0.64
C GLU A 379 -1.14 32.50 -1.62
N GLY A 380 -2.37 32.98 -1.44
CA GLY A 380 -2.96 34.05 -2.25
C GLY A 380 -3.04 33.73 -3.75
N LEU A 381 -2.92 34.75 -4.61
CA LEU A 381 -2.93 34.59 -6.07
C LEU A 381 -1.78 33.66 -6.54
N ALA A 382 -0.64 33.66 -5.85
CA ALA A 382 0.50 32.80 -6.16
C ALA A 382 0.18 31.31 -5.95
N GLY A 383 -0.44 30.93 -4.84
CA GLY A 383 -0.90 29.56 -4.62
C GLY A 383 -2.03 29.13 -5.55
N TRP A 384 -2.89 30.08 -5.92
CA TRP A 384 -3.97 29.85 -6.87
C TRP A 384 -3.50 29.70 -8.32
N LEU A 385 -2.31 30.19 -8.66
CA LEU A 385 -1.69 30.03 -9.98
C LEU A 385 -0.56 28.99 -10.00
N LYS A 386 -0.13 28.46 -8.85
CA LYS A 386 0.87 27.40 -8.72
C LYS A 386 0.45 26.15 -9.51
N GLY A 387 1.34 25.66 -10.37
CA GLY A 387 1.09 24.55 -11.30
C GLY A 387 0.31 24.92 -12.57
N THR A 388 0.00 26.20 -12.79
CA THR A 388 -0.56 26.70 -14.06
C THR A 388 0.53 27.30 -14.94
N PRO A 389 0.30 27.44 -16.26
CA PRO A 389 1.15 28.22 -17.16
C PRO A 389 1.36 29.69 -16.70
N PHE A 390 0.50 30.20 -15.81
CA PHE A 390 0.55 31.57 -15.29
C PHE A 390 1.25 31.70 -13.93
N GLN A 391 1.86 30.64 -13.40
CA GLN A 391 2.60 30.70 -12.14
C GLN A 391 3.69 31.79 -12.15
N GLY A 392 4.36 31.98 -13.30
CA GLY A 392 5.37 33.03 -13.48
C GLY A 392 4.79 34.44 -13.44
N LEU A 393 3.55 34.64 -13.88
CA LEU A 393 2.85 35.93 -13.79
C LEU A 393 2.51 36.26 -12.34
N ALA A 394 2.13 35.25 -11.54
CA ALA A 394 1.88 35.43 -10.12
C ALA A 394 3.14 35.92 -9.39
N LEU A 395 4.29 35.29 -9.64
CA LEU A 395 5.59 35.71 -9.09
C LEU A 395 5.98 37.15 -9.49
N LEU A 396 5.65 37.55 -10.71
CA LEU A 396 5.88 38.91 -11.23
C LEU A 396 4.95 39.96 -10.59
N LEU A 397 3.71 39.58 -10.28
CA LEU A 397 2.69 40.48 -9.72
C LEU A 397 2.75 40.59 -8.19
N THR A 398 3.17 39.53 -7.50
CA THR A 398 3.19 39.52 -6.02
C THR A 398 4.48 40.06 -5.42
N GLY A 399 5.54 40.24 -6.22
CA GLY A 399 6.78 40.94 -5.85
C GLY A 399 7.39 40.48 -4.52
N LYS A 400 8.41 39.62 -4.57
CA LYS A 400 9.00 38.82 -3.47
C LYS A 400 8.13 37.63 -3.04
N ASP A 401 8.82 36.53 -2.80
CA ASP A 401 8.32 35.42 -1.97
C ASP A 401 7.75 36.04 -0.69
N SER A 402 6.43 35.95 -0.51
CA SER A 402 5.82 36.21 0.79
C SER A 402 6.64 35.44 1.81
N GLU A 403 7.19 36.12 2.81
CA GLU A 403 7.97 35.52 3.89
C GLU A 403 7.33 34.19 4.28
N SER A 404 7.92 33.10 3.80
CA SER A 404 7.60 31.79 4.33
C SER A 404 8.15 31.87 5.75
N ARG A 405 7.27 32.17 6.72
CA ARG A 405 7.50 31.68 8.08
C ARG A 405 7.84 30.22 7.88
N GLN A 406 9.11 29.85 8.01
CA GLN A 406 9.63 28.48 7.83
C GLN A 406 8.65 27.55 8.51
N ARG A 407 7.76 26.94 7.73
CA ARG A 407 6.68 26.14 8.30
C ARG A 407 7.36 24.84 8.67
N ARG A 408 7.75 24.72 9.93
CA ARG A 408 8.32 23.50 10.47
C ARG A 408 7.26 22.39 10.40
N LYS A 409 7.59 21.29 9.75
CA LYS A 409 6.68 20.17 9.47
C LYS A 409 7.29 18.86 9.95
N VAL A 410 6.43 17.88 10.11
CA VAL A 410 6.78 16.47 10.27
C VAL A 410 6.54 15.74 8.95
N ALA A 411 7.56 15.06 8.43
CA ALA A 411 7.42 14.22 7.24
C ALA A 411 7.11 12.76 7.64
N VAL A 412 6.15 12.14 6.98
CA VAL A 412 5.81 10.72 7.15
C VAL A 412 6.22 9.95 5.89
N VAL A 413 7.12 8.99 6.05
CA VAL A 413 7.62 8.13 4.96
C VAL A 413 7.13 6.71 5.17
N THR A 414 6.43 6.13 4.18
CA THR A 414 5.99 4.74 4.26
C THR A 414 7.01 3.81 3.60
N ALA A 415 7.40 2.77 4.33
CA ALA A 415 8.28 1.69 3.90
C ALA A 415 7.56 0.35 4.11
N SER A 416 7.03 -0.21 3.02
CA SER A 416 6.20 -1.43 3.06
C SER A 416 6.76 -2.51 2.13
N GLY A 417 6.81 -3.75 2.63
CA GLY A 417 7.25 -4.94 1.91
C GLY A 417 8.65 -5.44 2.28
N PRO A 418 9.13 -6.50 1.62
CA PRO A 418 10.49 -7.01 1.80
C PRO A 418 11.54 -5.95 1.43
N ILE A 419 12.66 -5.93 2.16
CA ILE A 419 13.75 -4.99 1.93
C ILE A 419 14.72 -5.56 0.91
N VAL A 420 14.94 -4.82 -0.18
CA VAL A 420 15.81 -5.24 -1.29
C VAL A 420 16.86 -4.17 -1.60
N GLN A 421 18.00 -4.61 -2.11
CA GLN A 421 19.00 -3.70 -2.67
C GLN A 421 18.50 -3.20 -4.02
N GLY A 422 18.29 -1.88 -4.14
CA GLY A 422 17.78 -1.27 -5.35
C GLY A 422 18.87 -0.75 -6.30
N PRO A 423 18.47 -0.18 -7.46
CA PRO A 423 17.09 0.07 -7.85
C PRO A 423 16.39 -1.17 -8.40
N VAL A 424 15.17 -1.46 -7.92
CA VAL A 424 14.30 -2.51 -8.46
C VAL A 424 13.05 -1.88 -9.08
N ARG A 425 12.70 -2.32 -10.29
CA ARG A 425 11.40 -2.01 -10.90
C ARG A 425 10.49 -3.22 -10.70
N PRO A 426 9.61 -3.22 -9.68
CA PRO A 426 8.72 -4.37 -9.48
C PRO A 426 7.85 -4.57 -10.73
N GLY A 427 7.76 -5.82 -11.17
CA GLY A 427 6.87 -6.20 -12.26
C GLY A 427 5.39 -6.03 -11.87
N PRO A 428 4.45 -6.08 -12.84
CA PRO A 428 3.01 -5.91 -12.59
C PRO A 428 2.42 -6.82 -11.51
N SER A 429 3.00 -8.01 -11.32
CA SER A 429 2.56 -9.04 -10.36
C SER A 429 3.41 -9.11 -9.08
N GLN A 430 4.49 -8.32 -8.97
CA GLN A 430 5.30 -8.28 -7.76
C GLN A 430 4.68 -7.32 -6.73
N GLY A 431 4.55 -7.81 -5.49
CA GLY A 431 4.10 -6.99 -4.37
C GLY A 431 5.00 -5.78 -4.10
N GLN A 432 4.55 -4.88 -3.22
CA GLN A 432 5.39 -3.75 -2.81
C GLN A 432 6.70 -4.24 -2.16
N VAL A 433 7.79 -3.55 -2.44
CA VAL A 433 9.11 -3.79 -1.84
C VAL A 433 9.68 -2.48 -1.31
N ILE A 434 10.50 -2.58 -0.26
CA ILE A 434 11.32 -1.48 0.22
C ILE A 434 12.62 -1.50 -0.58
N ASP A 435 12.67 -0.70 -1.64
CA ASP A 435 13.88 -0.42 -2.40
C ASP A 435 14.76 0.56 -1.61
N ALA A 436 15.90 0.07 -1.12
CA ALA A 436 16.81 0.88 -0.30
C ALA A 436 17.35 2.11 -1.05
N THR A 437 17.65 2.00 -2.33
CA THR A 437 18.17 3.11 -3.15
C THR A 437 17.13 4.21 -3.31
N LYS A 438 15.86 3.84 -3.55
CA LYS A 438 14.74 4.78 -3.65
C LYS A 438 14.44 5.44 -2.31
N LEU A 439 14.39 4.66 -1.23
CA LEU A 439 14.07 5.17 0.10
C LEU A 439 15.20 6.06 0.64
N CYS A 440 16.48 5.71 0.43
CA CYS A 440 17.60 6.59 0.77
C CYS A 440 17.52 7.93 0.04
N ARG A 441 17.17 7.95 -1.25
CA ARG A 441 16.97 9.21 -1.99
C ARG A 441 15.88 10.07 -1.36
N HIS A 442 14.78 9.45 -0.91
CA HIS A 442 13.70 10.16 -0.24
C HIS A 442 14.15 10.72 1.12
N LEU A 443 14.86 9.92 1.92
CA LEU A 443 15.38 10.34 3.23
C LEU A 443 16.44 11.44 3.09
N GLY A 444 17.32 11.35 2.09
CA GLY A 444 18.31 12.39 1.78
C GLY A 444 17.67 13.71 1.37
N ALA A 445 16.58 13.68 0.59
CA ALA A 445 15.82 14.88 0.29
C ALA A 445 15.18 15.50 1.55
N LEU A 446 14.70 14.68 2.49
CA LEU A 446 14.19 15.15 3.78
C LEU A 446 15.30 15.69 4.70
N LEU A 447 16.52 15.18 4.58
CA LEU A 447 17.70 15.69 5.29
C LEU A 447 18.04 17.10 4.82
N GLU A 448 17.94 17.36 3.52
CA GLU A 448 18.24 18.67 2.92
C GLU A 448 17.10 19.70 3.06
N ASP A 449 15.87 19.27 3.34
CA ASP A 449 14.70 20.17 3.45
C ASP A 449 14.68 20.92 4.81
N PRO A 450 14.87 22.25 4.86
CA PRO A 450 14.89 23.02 6.10
C PRO A 450 13.49 23.18 6.74
N GLU A 451 12.40 22.92 6.01
CA GLU A 451 11.05 22.91 6.58
C GLU A 451 10.76 21.61 7.34
N VAL A 452 11.46 20.53 7.03
CA VAL A 452 11.29 19.24 7.72
C VAL A 452 12.11 19.22 8.99
N THR A 453 11.43 19.15 10.13
CA THR A 453 12.06 19.22 11.46
C THR A 453 12.00 17.92 12.24
N ALA A 454 11.12 16.98 11.84
CA ALA A 454 11.14 15.60 12.30
C ALA A 454 10.66 14.66 11.18
N VAL A 455 11.07 13.39 11.27
CA VAL A 455 10.70 12.34 10.31
C VAL A 455 10.05 11.18 11.04
N VAL A 456 8.90 10.74 10.56
CA VAL A 456 8.25 9.49 10.97
C VAL A 456 8.41 8.48 9.84
N VAL A 457 8.89 7.28 10.15
CA VAL A 457 9.00 6.18 9.18
C VAL A 457 7.99 5.10 9.55
N ARG A 458 6.96 4.90 8.71
CA ARG A 458 5.97 3.82 8.84
C ARG A 458 6.53 2.55 8.22
N VAL A 459 6.91 1.58 9.04
CA VAL A 459 7.58 0.34 8.63
C VAL A 459 6.61 -0.83 8.70
N ASN A 460 6.32 -1.45 7.56
CA ASN A 460 5.61 -2.73 7.49
C ASN A 460 6.43 -3.73 6.65
N SER A 461 7.36 -4.43 7.29
CA SER A 461 8.34 -5.29 6.63
C SER A 461 8.68 -6.55 7.44
N PRO A 462 8.72 -7.74 6.79
CA PRO A 462 9.29 -8.95 7.38
C PRO A 462 10.83 -8.95 7.40
N GLY A 463 11.47 -7.90 6.85
CA GLY A 463 12.90 -7.80 6.64
C GLY A 463 13.31 -8.10 5.19
N GLY A 464 14.54 -8.56 5.00
CA GLY A 464 15.10 -8.83 3.68
C GLY A 464 16.62 -8.73 3.69
N SER A 465 17.20 -8.07 2.69
CA SER A 465 18.64 -7.88 2.57
C SER A 465 19.22 -7.15 3.79
N ALA A 466 20.22 -7.77 4.44
CA ALA A 466 20.94 -7.18 5.57
C ALA A 466 21.71 -5.92 5.14
N LEU A 467 22.37 -5.95 3.98
CA LEU A 467 23.09 -4.80 3.42
C LEU A 467 22.15 -3.61 3.14
N ALA A 468 20.99 -3.89 2.55
CA ALA A 468 20.00 -2.85 2.27
C ALA A 468 19.43 -2.26 3.58
N SER A 469 19.22 -3.11 4.59
CA SER A 469 18.76 -2.68 5.93
C SER A 469 19.81 -1.82 6.65
N ASP A 470 21.10 -2.17 6.53
CA ASP A 470 22.20 -1.38 7.07
C ASP A 470 22.33 -0.01 6.39
N THR A 471 22.21 0.02 5.05
CA THR A 471 22.19 1.26 4.28
C THR A 471 21.08 2.20 4.76
N LEU A 472 19.87 1.66 4.96
CA LEU A 472 18.73 2.43 5.48
C LEU A 472 18.93 2.88 6.93
N HIS A 473 19.45 2.00 7.79
CA HIS A 473 19.80 2.32 9.16
C HIS A 473 20.78 3.51 9.21
N HIS A 474 21.83 3.47 8.38
CA HIS A 474 22.80 4.57 8.29
C HIS A 474 22.14 5.89 7.87
N GLU A 475 21.25 5.87 6.88
CA GLU A 475 20.57 7.08 6.42
C GLU A 475 19.65 7.69 7.50
N LEU A 476 18.96 6.86 8.29
CA LEU A 476 18.18 7.32 9.43
C LEU A 476 19.08 7.91 10.53
N MET A 477 20.25 7.32 10.77
CA MET A 477 21.24 7.89 11.69
C MET A 477 21.76 9.26 11.21
N ARG A 478 21.91 9.48 9.90
CA ARG A 478 22.28 10.78 9.34
C ARG A 478 21.22 11.85 9.60
N LEU A 479 19.94 11.52 9.49
CA LEU A 479 18.83 12.42 9.86
C LEU A 479 18.92 12.84 11.34
N ARG A 480 19.15 11.87 12.23
CA ARG A 480 19.29 12.13 13.67
C ARG A 480 20.51 13.00 13.97
N ALA A 481 21.65 12.69 13.36
CA ALA A 481 22.89 13.46 13.52
C ALA A 481 22.74 14.92 13.04
N ALA A 482 21.84 15.18 12.07
CA ALA A 482 21.49 16.52 11.63
C ALA A 482 20.45 17.23 12.52
N GLY A 483 20.09 16.66 13.67
CA GLY A 483 19.16 17.25 14.63
C GLY A 483 17.69 17.10 14.24
N LYS A 484 17.35 16.22 13.30
CA LYS A 484 15.97 15.90 12.92
C LYS A 484 15.56 14.60 13.61
N PRO A 485 14.70 14.63 14.65
CA PRO A 485 14.27 13.43 15.34
C PRO A 485 13.60 12.45 14.38
N VAL A 486 13.94 11.17 14.51
CA VAL A 486 13.38 10.07 13.75
C VAL A 486 12.54 9.19 14.66
N VAL A 487 11.26 9.03 14.35
CA VAL A 487 10.36 8.12 15.04
C VAL A 487 9.90 7.03 14.07
N VAL A 488 10.00 5.77 14.48
CA VAL A 488 9.48 4.65 13.69
C VAL A 488 8.11 4.26 14.21
N SER A 489 7.14 4.15 13.30
CA SER A 489 5.83 3.52 13.54
C SER A 489 5.84 2.15 12.88
N MET A 490 5.71 1.09 13.67
CA MET A 490 5.61 -0.27 13.15
C MET A 490 4.17 -0.58 12.75
N GLY A 491 3.99 -1.12 11.54
CA GLY A 491 2.72 -1.67 11.07
C GLY A 491 2.50 -3.10 11.57
N ASP A 492 1.88 -3.93 10.74
CA ASP A 492 1.60 -5.33 11.09
C ASP A 492 2.86 -6.15 11.36
N VAL A 493 3.93 -5.90 10.61
CA VAL A 493 5.21 -6.57 10.79
C VAL A 493 6.35 -5.55 10.72
N ALA A 494 7.29 -5.59 11.64
CA ALA A 494 8.56 -4.85 11.56
C ALA A 494 9.66 -5.71 12.19
N ALA A 495 9.99 -6.81 11.53
CA ALA A 495 10.87 -7.86 12.05
C ALA A 495 12.14 -8.01 11.18
N SER A 496 13.19 -8.62 11.73
CA SER A 496 14.46 -8.88 11.03
C SER A 496 15.04 -7.55 10.49
N GLY A 497 15.29 -7.43 9.18
CA GLY A 497 15.70 -6.16 8.55
C GLY A 497 14.77 -4.97 8.84
N GLY A 498 13.47 -5.21 9.07
CA GLY A 498 12.52 -4.18 9.49
C GLY A 498 12.79 -3.66 10.91
N TYR A 499 13.23 -4.52 11.82
CA TYR A 499 13.70 -4.09 13.15
C TYR A 499 15.11 -3.49 13.07
N TYR A 500 15.96 -4.02 12.19
CA TYR A 500 17.30 -3.50 11.92
C TYR A 500 17.25 -2.01 11.58
N LEU A 501 16.44 -1.60 10.60
CA LEU A 501 16.29 -0.19 10.27
C LEU A 501 15.61 0.59 11.41
N ALA A 502 14.66 -0.02 12.12
CA ALA A 502 13.94 0.63 13.21
C ALA A 502 14.85 0.99 14.40
N ALA A 503 15.88 0.18 14.64
CA ALA A 503 16.89 0.43 15.67
C ALA A 503 17.64 1.76 15.46
N ALA A 504 17.62 2.35 14.27
CA ALA A 504 18.20 3.68 14.06
C ALA A 504 17.40 4.81 14.73
N ALA A 505 16.12 4.62 15.05
CA ALA A 505 15.22 5.69 15.48
C ALA A 505 15.50 6.21 16.90
N ASP A 506 15.08 7.45 17.19
CA ASP A 506 15.04 8.00 18.54
C ASP A 506 13.94 7.34 19.39
N ARG A 507 12.82 6.99 18.74
CA ARG A 507 11.69 6.29 19.36
C ARG A 507 11.06 5.30 18.39
N ILE A 508 10.66 4.15 18.93
CA ILE A 508 9.96 3.07 18.24
C ILE A 508 8.58 2.92 18.86
N VAL A 509 7.55 3.07 18.03
CA VAL A 509 6.15 2.91 18.39
C VAL A 509 5.59 1.68 17.66
N ALA A 510 4.88 0.80 18.37
CA ALA A 510 4.24 -0.37 17.78
C ALA A 510 2.85 -0.60 18.38
N GLN A 511 1.92 -1.14 17.61
CA GLN A 511 0.65 -1.61 18.17
C GLN A 511 0.88 -2.91 18.97
N PRO A 512 0.07 -3.23 19.99
CA PRO A 512 0.23 -4.44 20.79
C PRO A 512 0.34 -5.74 19.96
N GLY A 513 -0.37 -5.81 18.84
CA GLY A 513 -0.44 -6.93 17.91
C GLY A 513 0.54 -6.87 16.73
N THR A 514 1.44 -5.89 16.68
CA THR A 514 2.56 -5.86 15.71
C THR A 514 3.45 -7.08 15.90
N LEU A 515 3.96 -7.68 14.83
CA LEU A 515 5.03 -8.70 14.92
C LEU A 515 6.39 -8.05 14.68
N THR A 516 7.29 -8.12 15.67
CA THR A 516 8.61 -7.48 15.61
C THR A 516 9.71 -8.36 16.23
N GLY A 517 10.91 -7.80 16.41
CA GLY A 517 12.11 -8.53 16.78
C GLY A 517 12.66 -9.30 15.59
N SER A 518 12.75 -10.63 15.71
CA SER A 518 13.48 -11.52 14.79
C SER A 518 14.92 -11.07 14.54
N ILE A 519 15.57 -10.60 15.61
CA ILE A 519 16.97 -10.15 15.60
C ILE A 519 17.86 -11.38 15.43
N GLY A 520 18.21 -11.65 14.18
CA GLY A 520 18.95 -12.83 13.76
C GLY A 520 19.08 -12.86 12.24
N VAL A 521 20.03 -13.64 11.73
CA VAL A 521 20.42 -13.66 10.32
C VAL A 521 20.31 -15.08 9.79
N LEU A 522 19.92 -15.20 8.53
CA LEU A 522 20.00 -16.45 7.77
C LEU A 522 20.57 -16.16 6.39
N PHE A 523 21.26 -17.14 5.82
CA PHE A 523 21.82 -17.08 4.48
C PHE A 523 21.96 -18.49 3.91
N GLY A 524 21.73 -18.66 2.61
CA GLY A 524 21.93 -19.96 1.98
C GLY A 524 21.30 -20.09 0.61
N LYS A 525 21.36 -21.31 0.09
CA LYS A 525 20.82 -21.73 -1.20
C LYS A 525 20.17 -23.10 -1.11
N VAL A 526 19.47 -23.50 -2.17
CA VAL A 526 19.08 -24.89 -2.40
C VAL A 526 19.87 -25.40 -3.59
N ASN A 527 20.66 -26.45 -3.39
CA ASN A 527 21.32 -27.15 -4.49
C ASN A 527 20.31 -28.09 -5.16
N ILE A 528 20.13 -27.95 -6.47
CA ILE A 528 19.19 -28.72 -7.29
C ILE A 528 19.89 -29.52 -8.39
N SER A 529 21.23 -29.61 -8.41
CA SER A 529 21.95 -30.32 -9.47
C SER A 529 21.49 -31.76 -9.64
N LYS A 530 21.39 -32.50 -8.53
CA LYS A 530 20.95 -33.89 -8.57
C LYS A 530 19.49 -34.05 -9.00
N THR A 531 18.62 -33.10 -8.64
CA THR A 531 17.24 -33.04 -9.16
C THR A 531 17.22 -32.93 -10.68
N LEU A 532 18.09 -32.08 -11.22
CA LEU A 532 18.19 -31.86 -12.66
C LEU A 532 18.79 -33.08 -13.38
N GLU A 533 19.81 -33.71 -12.80
CA GLU A 533 20.43 -34.92 -13.35
C GLU A 533 19.41 -36.05 -13.51
N GLU A 534 18.50 -36.22 -12.56
CA GLU A 534 17.45 -37.25 -12.60
C GLU A 534 16.45 -37.08 -13.74
N VAL A 535 16.27 -35.84 -14.20
CA VAL A 535 15.38 -35.51 -15.33
C VAL A 535 16.14 -35.36 -16.65
N GLY A 536 17.44 -35.68 -16.66
CA GLY A 536 18.29 -35.66 -17.84
C GLY A 536 18.89 -34.29 -18.16
N VAL A 537 18.92 -33.36 -17.19
CA VAL A 537 19.59 -32.06 -17.31
C VAL A 537 20.92 -32.08 -16.58
N CYS A 538 22.00 -31.82 -17.31
CA CYS A 538 23.33 -31.68 -16.73
C CYS A 538 23.76 -30.21 -16.71
N SER A 539 24.48 -29.82 -15.65
CA SER A 539 25.18 -28.54 -15.58
C SER A 539 26.68 -28.80 -15.69
N ASP A 540 27.35 -28.12 -16.60
CA ASP A 540 28.80 -28.10 -16.72
C ASP A 540 29.29 -26.64 -16.62
N ALA A 541 30.28 -26.40 -15.78
CA ALA A 541 30.71 -25.05 -15.41
C ALA A 541 32.23 -24.91 -15.53
N VAL A 542 32.67 -23.90 -16.26
CA VAL A 542 34.08 -23.47 -16.30
C VAL A 542 34.22 -22.26 -15.39
N THR A 543 34.96 -22.41 -14.29
CA THR A 543 35.16 -21.35 -13.30
C THR A 543 36.60 -20.84 -13.31
N VAL A 544 36.75 -19.53 -13.07
CA VAL A 544 38.05 -18.91 -12.80
C VAL A 544 37.97 -18.27 -11.41
N GLY A 545 38.68 -18.88 -10.46
CA GLY A 545 38.68 -18.49 -9.04
C GLY A 545 37.96 -19.50 -8.14
N ARG A 546 38.49 -19.70 -6.92
CA ARG A 546 38.06 -20.76 -5.99
C ARG A 546 36.61 -20.65 -5.47
N ASN A 547 36.01 -19.47 -5.61
CA ASN A 547 34.67 -19.16 -5.08
C ASN A 547 33.66 -18.76 -6.17
N ALA A 548 34.00 -18.92 -7.45
CA ALA A 548 33.20 -18.38 -8.55
C ALA A 548 31.78 -18.98 -8.63
N ASP A 549 31.62 -20.20 -8.14
CA ASP A 549 30.38 -20.97 -8.10
C ASP A 549 29.78 -21.10 -6.69
N ALA A 550 30.33 -20.40 -5.68
CA ALA A 550 29.93 -20.60 -4.29
C ALA A 550 28.41 -20.44 -4.09
N LEU A 551 27.78 -19.46 -4.75
CA LEU A 551 26.33 -19.22 -4.69
C LEU A 551 25.53 -19.88 -5.82
N SER A 552 26.17 -20.70 -6.66
CA SER A 552 25.49 -21.47 -7.71
C SER A 552 24.48 -22.44 -7.09
N PRO A 553 23.25 -22.57 -7.63
CA PRO A 553 22.28 -23.57 -7.17
C PRO A 553 22.61 -24.99 -7.66
N PHE A 554 23.76 -25.21 -8.31
CA PHE A 554 24.15 -26.50 -8.90
C PHE A 554 25.35 -27.16 -8.21
N THR A 555 25.91 -26.53 -7.19
CA THR A 555 27.06 -27.06 -6.46
C THR A 555 26.77 -27.01 -4.96
N ASP A 556 27.44 -27.86 -4.19
CA ASP A 556 27.48 -27.70 -2.74
C ASP A 556 28.47 -26.60 -2.35
N PHE A 557 28.41 -26.12 -1.11
CA PHE A 557 29.53 -25.35 -0.57
C PHE A 557 30.70 -26.29 -0.31
N THR A 558 31.91 -25.87 -0.67
CA THR A 558 33.13 -26.51 -0.14
C THR A 558 33.32 -26.15 1.33
N ASP A 559 34.05 -26.95 2.10
CA ASP A 559 34.36 -26.66 3.52
C ASP A 559 34.94 -25.25 3.71
N ALA A 560 35.79 -24.80 2.78
CA ALA A 560 36.37 -23.47 2.82
C ALA A 560 35.34 -22.37 2.54
N GLN A 561 34.40 -22.59 1.61
CA GLN A 561 33.31 -21.65 1.34
C GLN A 561 32.31 -21.61 2.50
N GLU A 562 31.96 -22.76 3.08
CA GLU A 562 31.07 -22.84 4.24
C GLU A 562 31.68 -22.12 5.45
N ALA A 563 32.97 -22.35 5.76
CA ALA A 563 33.68 -21.64 6.82
C ALA A 563 33.72 -20.11 6.58
N GLN A 564 33.86 -19.66 5.34
CA GLN A 564 33.79 -18.23 5.00
C GLN A 564 32.38 -17.66 5.23
N LEU A 565 31.33 -18.42 4.88
CA LEU A 565 29.95 -18.00 5.11
C LEU A 565 29.60 -17.95 6.59
N GLU A 566 30.10 -18.88 7.39
CA GLU A 566 29.98 -18.88 8.86
C GLU A 566 30.57 -17.59 9.46
N VAL A 567 31.78 -17.20 9.06
CA VAL A 567 32.39 -15.93 9.49
C VAL A 567 31.56 -14.71 9.04
N MET A 568 31.07 -14.72 7.80
CA MET A 568 30.26 -13.62 7.26
C MET A 568 28.95 -13.45 8.03
N ILE A 569 28.22 -14.54 8.28
CA ILE A 569 26.93 -14.46 8.96
C ILE A 569 27.10 -14.13 10.46
N ASP A 570 28.20 -14.56 11.09
CA ASP A 570 28.57 -14.14 12.46
C ASP A 570 28.84 -12.64 12.53
N HIS A 571 29.59 -12.11 11.56
CA HIS A 571 29.86 -10.68 11.47
C HIS A 571 28.56 -9.86 11.35
N VAL A 572 27.66 -10.25 10.45
CA VAL A 572 26.37 -9.58 10.26
C VAL A 572 25.50 -9.69 11.52
N TYR A 573 25.50 -10.84 12.19
CA TYR A 573 24.73 -11.02 13.42
C TYR A 573 25.28 -10.15 14.56
N GLN A 574 26.60 -10.12 14.73
CA GLN A 574 27.24 -9.29 15.75
C GLN A 574 26.99 -7.80 15.52
N ASP A 575 27.11 -7.33 14.29
CA ASP A 575 26.81 -5.94 13.94
C ASP A 575 25.34 -5.58 14.19
N PHE A 576 24.40 -6.50 13.92
CA PHE A 576 23.00 -6.30 14.26
C PHE A 576 22.81 -6.18 15.79
N LEU A 577 23.43 -7.06 16.58
CA LEU A 577 23.38 -6.97 18.04
C LEU A 577 23.97 -5.65 18.56
N ASP A 578 25.09 -5.20 18.00
CA ASP A 578 25.74 -3.95 18.39
C ASP A 578 24.86 -2.73 18.11
N LYS A 579 24.20 -2.68 16.95
CA LYS A 579 23.27 -1.60 16.60
C LYS A 579 22.06 -1.56 17.54
N VAL A 580 21.47 -2.72 17.85
CA VAL A 580 20.37 -2.80 18.81
C VAL A 580 20.84 -2.43 20.23
N SER A 581 22.02 -2.90 20.63
CA SER A 581 22.66 -2.58 21.91
C SER A 581 22.83 -1.07 22.10
N ARG A 582 23.41 -0.38 21.10
CA ARG A 582 23.58 1.08 21.12
C ARG A 582 22.23 1.80 21.15
N SER A 583 21.28 1.36 20.35
CA SER A 583 19.95 1.97 20.25
C SER A 583 19.14 1.86 21.53
N ARG A 584 19.16 0.69 22.16
CA ARG A 584 18.38 0.38 23.37
C ARG A 584 19.15 0.68 24.66
N GLY A 585 20.41 1.10 24.57
CA GLY A 585 21.25 1.44 25.73
C GLY A 585 21.57 0.25 26.64
N ARG A 586 21.67 -0.97 26.08
CA ARG A 586 21.81 -2.22 26.83
C ARG A 586 23.02 -3.04 26.34
N PRO A 587 23.73 -3.78 27.20
CA PRO A 587 24.86 -4.60 26.78
C PRO A 587 24.48 -5.63 25.71
N VAL A 588 25.40 -5.89 24.77
CA VAL A 588 25.24 -6.90 23.71
C VAL A 588 24.84 -8.27 24.28
N ALA A 589 25.41 -8.68 25.42
CA ALA A 589 25.09 -9.95 26.06
C ALA A 589 23.61 -10.05 26.46
N GLU A 590 23.02 -8.96 26.93
CA GLU A 590 21.60 -8.88 27.30
C GLU A 590 20.71 -8.86 26.05
N ILE A 591 21.08 -8.06 25.05
CA ILE A 591 20.39 -8.04 23.75
C ILE A 591 20.42 -9.42 23.10
N ARG A 592 21.54 -10.15 23.19
CA ARG A 592 21.65 -11.51 22.64
C ARG A 592 20.60 -12.45 23.25
N GLN A 593 20.27 -12.32 24.54
CA GLN A 593 19.22 -13.13 25.16
C GLN A 593 17.82 -12.79 24.65
N LEU A 594 17.57 -11.50 24.34
CA LEU A 594 16.31 -11.07 23.74
C LEU A 594 16.24 -11.35 22.24
N ALA A 595 17.39 -11.53 21.59
CA ALA A 595 17.52 -11.72 20.17
C ALA A 595 17.28 -13.18 19.76
N LYS A 596 18.33 -13.87 19.31
CA LYS A 596 18.30 -15.26 18.82
C LYS A 596 17.32 -15.58 17.69
N GLY A 597 16.90 -14.57 16.93
CA GLY A 597 15.87 -14.68 15.90
C GLY A 597 14.43 -14.70 16.43
N LYS A 598 14.22 -14.51 17.74
CA LYS A 598 12.91 -14.59 18.40
C LYS A 598 11.97 -13.48 17.93
N VAL A 599 10.74 -13.86 17.58
CA VAL A 599 9.67 -12.92 17.22
C VAL A 599 8.86 -12.58 18.47
N TYR A 600 8.45 -11.33 18.57
CA TYR A 600 7.62 -10.80 19.66
C TYR A 600 6.36 -10.15 19.09
N THR A 601 5.28 -10.16 19.85
CA THR A 601 4.21 -9.17 19.66
C THR A 601 4.70 -7.78 20.06
N GLY A 602 4.02 -6.71 19.64
CA GLY A 602 4.40 -5.35 20.01
C GLY A 602 4.29 -5.11 21.51
N LEU A 603 3.30 -5.73 22.16
CA LEU A 603 3.15 -5.74 23.62
C LEU A 603 4.36 -6.40 24.30
N GLN A 604 4.69 -7.62 23.91
CA GLN A 604 5.85 -8.32 24.46
C GLN A 604 7.16 -7.56 24.20
N ALA A 605 7.32 -6.99 23.00
CA ALA A 605 8.49 -6.21 22.62
C ALA A 605 8.63 -4.93 23.44
N HIS A 606 7.52 -4.28 23.78
CA HIS A 606 7.49 -3.15 24.71
C HIS A 606 7.92 -3.58 26.11
N ASP A 607 7.35 -4.68 26.63
CA ASP A 607 7.64 -5.17 27.98
C ASP A 607 9.12 -5.59 28.16
N VAL A 608 9.75 -6.11 27.11
CA VAL A 608 11.19 -6.44 27.13
C VAL A 608 12.10 -5.29 26.68
N GLY A 609 11.56 -4.10 26.39
CA GLY A 609 12.33 -2.90 26.04
C GLY A 609 12.90 -2.85 24.62
N LEU A 610 12.34 -3.62 23.68
CA LEU A 610 12.66 -3.54 22.25
C LEU A 610 11.81 -2.48 21.51
N VAL A 611 10.66 -2.10 22.08
CA VAL A 611 9.77 -1.02 21.61
C VAL A 611 9.62 0.00 22.74
N ASP A 612 9.54 1.29 22.41
CA ASP A 612 9.49 2.37 23.41
C ASP A 612 8.07 2.72 23.86
N GLU A 613 7.07 2.59 22.97
CA GLU A 613 5.70 3.03 23.24
C GLU A 613 4.68 2.20 22.44
N LEU A 614 3.54 1.92 23.06
CA LEU A 614 2.43 1.25 22.38
C LEU A 614 1.53 2.27 21.66
N GLY A 615 1.23 2.02 20.39
CA GLY A 615 0.32 2.84 19.59
C GLY A 615 0.53 2.74 18.09
N GLY A 616 -0.19 3.58 17.35
CA GLY A 616 -0.17 3.61 15.88
C GLY A 616 0.67 4.74 15.28
N LEU A 617 0.38 5.09 14.03
CA LEU A 617 1.03 6.18 13.32
C LEU A 617 0.77 7.54 14.00
N GLU A 618 -0.41 7.75 14.58
CA GLU A 618 -0.73 9.01 15.26
C GLU A 618 0.15 9.23 16.48
N THR A 619 0.33 8.21 17.32
CA THR A 619 1.25 8.23 18.47
C THR A 619 2.67 8.56 18.01
N ALA A 620 3.16 7.94 16.93
CA ALA A 620 4.48 8.24 16.38
C ALA A 620 4.61 9.69 15.88
N VAL A 621 3.57 10.23 15.24
CA VAL A 621 3.54 11.64 14.80
C VAL A 621 3.52 12.59 15.99
N GLN A 622 2.74 12.31 17.03
CA GLN A 622 2.73 13.12 18.26
C GLN A 622 4.10 13.09 18.93
N ARG A 623 4.73 11.91 19.03
CA ARG A 623 6.09 11.77 19.58
C ARG A 623 7.12 12.54 18.76
N ALA A 624 7.05 12.50 17.43
CA ALA A 624 7.92 13.26 16.56
C ALA A 624 7.76 14.78 16.75
N LYS A 625 6.52 15.26 16.90
CA LYS A 625 6.24 16.68 17.22
C LYS A 625 6.83 17.08 18.58
N GLN A 626 6.65 16.26 19.61
CA GLN A 626 7.21 16.50 20.94
C GLN A 626 8.73 16.59 20.90
N LEU A 627 9.40 15.63 20.25
CA LEU A 627 10.86 15.60 20.14
C LEU A 627 11.42 16.80 19.37
N ALA A 628 10.69 17.32 18.39
CA ALA A 628 11.07 18.51 17.62
C ALA A 628 10.57 19.85 18.21
N GLY A 629 9.89 19.83 19.36
CA GLY A 629 9.33 21.03 19.98
C GLY A 629 8.28 21.75 19.11
N LEU A 630 7.48 20.98 18.35
CA LEU A 630 6.43 21.49 17.48
C LEU A 630 5.07 21.50 18.17
N PRO A 631 4.19 22.47 17.86
CA PRO A 631 2.82 22.48 18.37
C PRO A 631 1.98 21.31 17.83
N GLU A 632 0.90 20.97 18.52
CA GLU A 632 0.02 19.86 18.13
C GLU A 632 -0.59 20.04 16.72
N ASP A 633 -0.84 21.27 16.30
CA ASP A 633 -1.40 21.61 14.99
C ASP A 633 -0.33 21.71 13.89
N ALA A 634 0.95 21.44 14.20
CA ALA A 634 2.04 21.46 13.22
C ALA A 634 1.73 20.55 12.01
N GLU A 635 2.15 21.03 10.84
CA GLU A 635 1.84 20.41 9.57
C GLU A 635 2.50 19.02 9.46
N VAL A 636 1.72 18.04 9.00
CA VAL A 636 2.17 16.68 8.71
C VAL A 636 1.99 16.41 7.22
N VAL A 637 3.07 15.98 6.58
CA VAL A 637 3.12 15.74 5.14
C VAL A 637 3.58 14.31 4.84
N SER A 638 2.87 13.62 3.95
CA SER A 638 3.31 12.34 3.42
C SER A 638 4.42 12.55 2.39
N TYR A 639 5.48 11.77 2.47
CA TYR A 639 6.62 11.84 1.56
C TYR A 639 6.90 10.48 0.89
N PRO A 640 7.12 10.43 -0.43
CA PRO A 640 7.08 11.57 -1.36
C PRO A 640 5.65 12.12 -1.51
N PRO A 641 5.49 13.41 -1.85
CA PRO A 641 4.17 14.00 -2.04
C PRO A 641 3.43 13.27 -3.15
N ARG A 642 2.15 12.94 -2.91
CA ARG A 642 1.32 12.23 -3.89
C ARG A 642 1.10 13.08 -5.13
N ARG A 643 1.82 12.77 -6.21
CA ARG A 643 1.57 13.34 -7.54
C ARG A 643 0.64 12.41 -8.30
N VAL A 644 -0.67 12.59 -8.15
CA VAL A 644 -1.62 11.93 -9.06
C VAL A 644 -1.50 12.65 -10.42
N PRO A 645 -1.17 11.98 -11.54
CA PRO A 645 -1.09 12.62 -12.84
C PRO A 645 -2.40 13.35 -13.16
N LEU A 646 -2.33 14.57 -13.68
CA LEU A 646 -3.51 15.42 -13.94
C LEU A 646 -4.59 14.68 -14.75
N LEU A 647 -4.18 13.86 -15.73
CA LEU A 647 -5.07 13.02 -16.53
C LEU A 647 -5.81 11.96 -15.69
N LEU A 648 -5.13 11.29 -14.76
CA LEU A 648 -5.74 10.34 -13.83
C LEU A 648 -6.69 11.03 -12.84
N GLN A 649 -6.36 12.25 -12.41
CA GLN A 649 -7.28 13.06 -11.60
C GLN A 649 -8.54 13.43 -12.38
N LEU A 650 -8.42 13.71 -13.67
CA LEU A 650 -9.55 14.04 -14.55
C LEU A 650 -10.38 12.79 -14.88
N LEU A 651 -9.76 11.65 -15.18
CA LEU A 651 -10.46 10.38 -15.43
C LEU A 651 -11.21 9.88 -14.19
N ARG A 652 -10.59 9.93 -13.01
CA ARG A 652 -11.25 9.60 -11.73
C ARG A 652 -12.38 10.57 -11.37
N ARG A 653 -12.41 11.77 -11.97
CA ARG A 653 -13.51 12.74 -11.83
C ARG A 653 -14.67 12.51 -12.81
N SER A 654 -14.43 11.78 -13.90
CA SER A 654 -15.40 11.53 -14.97
C SER A 654 -16.07 10.16 -14.88
N MET A 655 -15.51 9.21 -14.11
CA MET A 655 -16.14 7.91 -13.90
C MET A 655 -17.38 8.05 -12.99
N PRO A 656 -18.57 7.61 -13.42
CA PRO A 656 -19.75 7.53 -12.56
C PRO A 656 -19.47 6.60 -11.37
N GLN A 657 -19.97 6.94 -10.18
CA GLN A 657 -20.02 5.99 -9.08
C GLN A 657 -21.01 4.86 -9.45
N PRO A 658 -20.76 3.60 -9.06
CA PRO A 658 -21.82 2.62 -9.02
C PRO A 658 -22.88 3.13 -8.02
N ASP A 659 -24.10 3.35 -8.50
CA ASP A 659 -25.22 3.78 -7.67
C ASP A 659 -25.48 2.75 -6.55
N ASP A 660 -25.77 3.22 -5.34
CA ASP A 660 -26.16 2.42 -4.16
C ASP A 660 -27.60 1.88 -4.27
N GLY A 661 -28.03 1.46 -5.47
CA GLY A 661 -29.38 1.02 -5.77
C GLY A 661 -29.40 -0.30 -6.52
N ASP A 662 -29.74 -1.37 -5.78
CA ASP A 662 -30.46 -2.58 -6.20
C ASP A 662 -30.38 -2.96 -7.70
N GLY A 663 -29.65 -4.05 -8.01
CA GLY A 663 -29.91 -5.06 -9.05
C GLY A 663 -30.46 -4.70 -10.44
N GLY A 664 -30.41 -3.44 -10.89
CA GLY A 664 -31.08 -2.98 -12.10
C GLY A 664 -30.10 -2.66 -13.22
N SER A 665 -30.11 -3.45 -14.27
CA SER A 665 -29.47 -3.16 -15.55
C SER A 665 -29.91 -1.79 -16.11
N GLY A 666 -29.01 -0.81 -16.10
CA GLY A 666 -29.15 0.53 -16.67
C GLY A 666 -27.83 1.01 -17.29
N PRO A 667 -27.87 2.00 -18.21
CA PRO A 667 -27.38 1.85 -19.58
C PRO A 667 -25.86 1.79 -19.71
N ALA A 668 -25.41 0.90 -20.60
CA ALA A 668 -24.06 0.63 -21.06
C ALA A 668 -22.98 1.60 -20.54
N ALA A 669 -22.30 1.18 -19.48
CA ALA A 669 -20.96 1.65 -19.18
C ALA A 669 -20.12 1.48 -20.45
N VAL A 670 -19.53 2.58 -20.95
CA VAL A 670 -18.48 2.50 -21.96
C VAL A 670 -17.40 1.62 -21.35
N SER A 671 -17.24 0.41 -21.88
CA SER A 671 -16.30 -0.55 -21.31
C SER A 671 -14.88 0.02 -21.43
N ALA A 672 -13.98 -0.35 -20.51
CA ALA A 672 -12.58 0.04 -20.61
C ALA A 672 -11.94 -0.35 -21.97
N GLN A 673 -12.52 -1.36 -22.64
CA GLN A 673 -12.25 -1.74 -24.03
C GLN A 673 -12.54 -0.62 -25.03
N GLN A 674 -13.72 0.02 -24.97
CA GLN A 674 -14.13 1.08 -25.90
C GLN A 674 -13.31 2.38 -25.73
N LEU A 675 -12.82 2.67 -24.52
CA LEU A 675 -11.90 3.79 -24.28
C LEU A 675 -10.47 3.50 -24.77
N ALA A 676 -10.04 2.23 -24.75
CA ALA A 676 -8.74 1.82 -25.27
C ALA A 676 -8.69 1.86 -26.81
N GLU A 677 -9.79 1.51 -27.49
CA GLU A 677 -9.92 1.58 -28.96
C GLU A 677 -9.87 3.02 -29.50
N ALA A 678 -10.33 4.02 -28.73
CA ALA A 678 -10.41 5.41 -29.18
C ALA A 678 -9.08 6.18 -29.15
N VAL A 679 -8.06 5.69 -28.44
CA VAL A 679 -6.82 6.44 -28.17
C VAL A 679 -5.61 5.93 -28.94
N LEU A 680 -5.60 4.68 -29.43
CA LEU A 680 -4.43 4.09 -30.11
C LEU A 680 -4.87 3.06 -31.18
N PRO A 681 -4.83 3.37 -32.49
CA PRO A 681 -5.11 2.36 -33.52
C PRO A 681 -3.87 1.49 -33.79
N GLY A 682 -3.96 0.18 -33.58
CA GLY A 682 -2.91 -0.79 -33.96
C GLY A 682 -3.26 -2.26 -33.68
N PRO A 683 -2.84 -3.23 -34.52
CA PRO A 683 -3.20 -4.63 -34.39
C PRO A 683 -2.26 -5.35 -33.41
N GLY A 684 -2.78 -5.74 -32.24
CA GLY A 684 -2.03 -6.54 -31.26
C GLY A 684 -2.85 -7.01 -30.05
N TRP A 685 -4.18 -6.98 -30.12
CA TRP A 685 -5.05 -7.08 -28.94
C TRP A 685 -5.61 -8.49 -28.66
N GLU A 686 -5.49 -9.44 -29.58
CA GLU A 686 -5.97 -10.81 -29.36
C GLU A 686 -5.20 -11.53 -28.24
N SER A 687 -3.92 -11.20 -28.02
CA SER A 687 -3.10 -11.72 -26.92
C SER A 687 -3.36 -11.02 -25.57
N LEU A 688 -3.85 -9.78 -25.59
CA LEU A 688 -4.18 -9.00 -24.39
C LEU A 688 -5.52 -9.45 -23.78
N GLY A 689 -6.49 -9.84 -24.61
CA GLY A 689 -7.77 -10.39 -24.17
C GLY A 689 -7.63 -11.69 -23.38
N ALA A 690 -6.72 -12.57 -23.80
CA ALA A 690 -6.42 -13.82 -23.09
C ALA A 690 -5.71 -13.58 -21.75
N ALA A 691 -4.78 -12.62 -21.69
CA ALA A 691 -4.07 -12.25 -20.47
C ALA A 691 -4.99 -11.62 -19.40
N LEU A 692 -5.99 -10.84 -19.82
CA LEU A 692 -6.97 -10.21 -18.93
C LEU A 692 -8.01 -11.20 -18.39
N ALA A 693 -8.35 -12.25 -19.14
CA ALA A 693 -9.26 -13.30 -18.69
C ALA A 693 -8.63 -14.19 -17.60
N ALA A 694 -7.33 -14.46 -17.66
CA ALA A 694 -6.60 -15.26 -16.67
C ALA A 694 -6.43 -14.53 -15.32
N MET A 695 -6.28 -13.20 -15.32
CA MET A 695 -6.16 -12.40 -14.08
C MET A 695 -7.47 -12.32 -13.28
N ARG A 696 -8.62 -12.60 -13.91
CA ARG A 696 -9.95 -12.51 -13.29
C ARG A 696 -10.22 -13.59 -12.23
N TYR A 697 -9.39 -14.63 -12.15
CA TYR A 697 -9.56 -15.79 -11.25
C TYR A 697 -8.63 -15.81 -10.02
N GLY A 698 -7.96 -14.69 -9.70
CA GLY A 698 -7.50 -14.40 -8.34
C GLY A 698 -6.74 -15.50 -7.59
N VAL A 699 -5.47 -15.71 -7.94
CA VAL A 699 -4.52 -16.43 -7.05
C VAL A 699 -3.49 -15.42 -6.58
N SER A 700 -3.62 -14.98 -5.33
CA SER A 700 -2.70 -14.07 -4.66
C SER A 700 -1.87 -14.85 -3.64
N HIS A 701 -0.59 -15.13 -3.95
CA HIS A 701 0.39 -15.62 -2.97
C HIS A 701 1.71 -14.87 -3.11
N SER A 702 2.27 -14.49 -1.94
CA SER A 702 3.52 -13.74 -1.75
C SER A 702 4.74 -14.45 -2.35
N GLY A 703 5.61 -13.66 -2.99
CA GLY A 703 6.83 -14.12 -3.65
C GLY A 703 7.84 -14.74 -2.67
N ALA A 704 7.88 -16.07 -2.71
CA ALA A 704 9.00 -16.99 -2.41
C ALA A 704 8.47 -18.45 -2.44
N THR A 705 7.15 -18.63 -2.32
CA THR A 705 6.46 -19.93 -2.30
C THR A 705 5.78 -20.29 -3.62
N ALA A 706 5.85 -19.43 -4.65
CA ALA A 706 5.07 -19.58 -5.88
C ALA A 706 5.49 -20.79 -6.72
N GLY A 707 6.79 -21.11 -6.80
CA GLY A 707 7.28 -22.23 -7.62
C GLY A 707 6.89 -23.60 -7.08
N ALA A 708 7.14 -23.86 -5.79
CA ALA A 708 6.88 -25.18 -5.19
C ALA A 708 5.38 -25.44 -4.91
N ALA A 709 4.61 -24.40 -4.56
CA ALA A 709 3.18 -24.53 -4.32
C ALA A 709 2.38 -24.65 -5.63
N ALA A 710 2.81 -24.03 -6.73
CA ALA A 710 2.18 -24.19 -8.04
C ALA A 710 2.34 -25.62 -8.58
N VAL A 711 3.50 -26.25 -8.37
CA VAL A 711 3.74 -27.65 -8.73
C VAL A 711 2.87 -28.59 -7.87
N ALA A 712 2.78 -28.35 -6.56
CA ALA A 712 1.93 -29.16 -5.67
C ALA A 712 0.41 -28.99 -5.93
N ALA A 713 -0.03 -27.79 -6.27
CA ALA A 713 -1.43 -27.50 -6.60
C ALA A 713 -1.83 -28.07 -7.98
N ALA A 714 -0.93 -28.04 -8.98
CA ALA A 714 -1.16 -28.64 -10.28
C ALA A 714 -1.35 -30.17 -10.20
N VAL A 715 -0.54 -30.86 -9.38
CA VAL A 715 -0.65 -32.31 -9.13
C VAL A 715 -1.90 -32.68 -8.32
N ALA A 716 -2.35 -31.80 -7.42
CA ALA A 716 -3.59 -32.02 -6.66
C ALA A 716 -4.87 -31.76 -7.49
N SER A 717 -4.82 -30.81 -8.45
CA SER A 717 -5.96 -30.49 -9.31
C SER A 717 -6.23 -31.54 -10.40
N SER A 718 -5.24 -32.37 -10.75
CA SER A 718 -5.41 -33.45 -11.73
C SER A 718 -5.98 -34.75 -11.14
N SER A 719 -6.20 -34.81 -9.83
CA SER A 719 -6.66 -36.02 -9.11
C SER A 719 -8.00 -35.85 -8.35
N GLY A 720 -8.85 -34.92 -8.77
CA GLY A 720 -10.12 -34.61 -8.09
C GLY A 720 -11.38 -34.76 -8.94
N GLY A 721 -11.87 -35.99 -9.12
CA GLY A 721 -13.24 -36.29 -9.52
C GLY A 721 -13.72 -37.54 -8.78
N GLY A 722 -14.59 -37.35 -7.78
CA GLY A 722 -15.07 -38.44 -6.92
C GLY A 722 -15.99 -39.43 -7.65
N GLY A 723 -15.74 -40.72 -7.43
CA GLY A 723 -16.61 -41.83 -7.83
C GLY A 723 -15.84 -43.15 -7.80
N GLY A 724 -16.21 -44.06 -6.91
CA GLY A 724 -15.54 -45.35 -6.75
C GLY A 724 -15.59 -46.22 -8.01
N GLY A 725 -14.45 -46.79 -8.38
CA GLY A 725 -14.29 -47.75 -9.48
C GLY A 725 -12.82 -47.96 -9.84
N ALA A 726 -12.43 -49.20 -10.09
CA ALA A 726 -11.05 -49.64 -10.33
C ALA A 726 -10.34 -48.91 -11.48
N ILE A 727 -9.03 -48.68 -11.32
CA ILE A 727 -8.14 -47.99 -12.26
C ILE A 727 -7.76 -48.94 -13.42
N SER A 728 -8.03 -48.51 -14.65
CA SER A 728 -7.48 -49.08 -15.90
C SER A 728 -6.44 -48.12 -16.51
N PRO A 729 -5.45 -48.60 -17.30
CA PRO A 729 -4.32 -47.77 -17.75
C PRO A 729 -4.71 -46.74 -18.83
N LEU A 730 -4.04 -45.58 -18.75
CA LEU A 730 -4.25 -44.37 -19.56
C LEU A 730 -3.88 -44.57 -21.05
N GLY A 731 -4.70 -44.00 -21.95
CA GLY A 731 -4.50 -44.01 -23.41
C GLY A 731 -3.86 -42.73 -23.97
N PRO A 732 -3.58 -42.67 -25.29
CA PRO A 732 -2.64 -41.74 -25.95
C PRO A 732 -3.07 -40.25 -26.05
N GLY A 733 -4.11 -39.82 -25.33
CA GLY A 733 -4.57 -38.43 -25.30
C GLY A 733 -3.92 -37.54 -24.22
N THR A 734 -3.14 -38.14 -23.31
CA THR A 734 -2.53 -37.45 -22.16
C THR A 734 -1.25 -36.66 -22.49
N GLU A 735 -0.56 -36.98 -23.58
CA GLU A 735 0.70 -36.31 -23.96
C GLU A 735 0.49 -34.84 -24.42
N ALA A 736 -0.64 -34.55 -25.07
CA ALA A 736 -0.98 -33.19 -25.50
C ALA A 736 -1.33 -32.26 -24.32
N GLY A 737 -1.88 -32.83 -23.23
CA GLY A 737 -2.19 -32.10 -22.00
C GLY A 737 -0.94 -31.76 -21.18
N ILE A 738 0.03 -32.68 -21.11
CA ILE A 738 1.29 -32.50 -20.40
C ILE A 738 2.19 -31.47 -21.11
N ALA A 739 2.24 -31.49 -22.45
CA ALA A 739 2.97 -30.50 -23.24
C ALA A 739 2.43 -29.06 -23.08
N ALA A 740 1.11 -28.90 -22.94
CA ALA A 740 0.48 -27.60 -22.71
C ALA A 740 0.80 -27.04 -21.31
N VAL A 741 0.89 -27.91 -20.29
CA VAL A 741 1.27 -27.53 -18.92
C VAL A 741 2.77 -27.18 -18.84
N GLY A 742 3.64 -27.95 -19.50
CA GLY A 742 5.08 -27.66 -19.56
C GLY A 742 5.41 -26.31 -20.23
N ALA A 743 4.68 -25.95 -21.29
CA ALA A 743 4.82 -24.64 -21.94
C ALA A 743 4.38 -23.47 -21.03
N GLN A 744 3.35 -23.69 -20.21
CA GLN A 744 2.81 -22.69 -19.30
C GLN A 744 3.70 -22.48 -18.05
N VAL A 745 4.36 -23.55 -17.58
CA VAL A 745 5.36 -23.50 -16.50
C VAL A 745 6.68 -22.87 -16.97
N GLY A 746 7.17 -23.22 -18.15
CA GLY A 746 8.37 -22.63 -18.75
C GLY A 746 8.24 -21.12 -19.02
N GLY A 747 7.07 -20.68 -19.52
CA GLY A 747 6.77 -19.25 -19.69
C GLY A 747 6.67 -18.48 -18.37
N SER A 748 6.23 -19.14 -17.29
CA SER A 748 6.10 -18.54 -15.96
C SER A 748 7.44 -18.43 -15.22
N LEU A 749 8.37 -19.38 -15.45
CA LEU A 749 9.74 -19.35 -14.89
C LEU A 749 10.61 -18.27 -15.54
N GLY A 750 10.52 -18.09 -16.87
CA GLY A 750 11.25 -17.04 -17.59
C GLY A 750 10.85 -15.62 -17.19
N LEU A 751 9.60 -15.41 -16.79
CA LEU A 751 9.11 -14.14 -16.22
C LEU A 751 9.54 -13.89 -14.78
N LEU A 752 9.95 -14.94 -14.05
CA LEU A 752 10.33 -14.87 -12.63
C LEU A 752 11.82 -14.57 -12.40
N LEU A 753 12.70 -14.80 -13.40
CA LEU A 753 14.16 -14.75 -13.24
C LEU A 753 14.91 -13.65 -14.04
N GLY A 754 14.23 -12.83 -14.84
CA GLY A 754 14.76 -11.52 -15.28
C GLY A 754 16.13 -11.50 -15.99
N GLY A 755 16.41 -12.44 -16.90
CA GLY A 755 17.62 -12.48 -17.74
C GLY A 755 17.32 -12.75 -19.22
N GLU A 756 18.24 -12.38 -20.12
CA GLU A 756 18.03 -12.31 -21.57
C GLU A 756 17.54 -13.62 -22.27
N PRO A 757 16.82 -13.52 -23.41
CA PRO A 757 15.95 -14.58 -23.94
C PRO A 757 16.65 -15.75 -24.65
N GLN A 758 17.99 -15.80 -24.72
CA GLN A 758 18.66 -16.70 -25.67
C GLN A 758 19.06 -18.09 -25.13
N LEU A 759 18.81 -18.41 -23.86
CA LEU A 759 19.26 -19.69 -23.24
C LEU A 759 18.14 -20.72 -22.95
N TYR A 760 16.87 -20.43 -23.28
CA TYR A 760 15.72 -21.19 -22.74
C TYR A 760 15.10 -22.26 -23.66
N SER A 761 15.73 -22.61 -24.78
CA SER A 761 15.17 -23.62 -25.70
C SER A 761 15.33 -25.07 -25.21
N VAL A 762 16.20 -25.32 -24.22
CA VAL A 762 16.50 -26.67 -23.71
C VAL A 762 15.64 -27.04 -22.49
N GLU A 763 15.28 -26.08 -21.64
CA GLU A 763 14.53 -26.34 -20.39
C GLU A 763 13.06 -26.75 -20.62
N ALA A 764 12.42 -26.25 -21.70
CA ALA A 764 11.04 -26.60 -22.02
C ALA A 764 10.88 -28.05 -22.53
N ALA A 765 11.94 -28.63 -23.11
CA ALA A 765 11.92 -30.01 -23.62
C ALA A 765 12.11 -31.06 -22.52
N VAL A 766 12.68 -30.68 -21.39
CA VAL A 766 12.95 -31.56 -20.25
C VAL A 766 11.72 -31.62 -19.34
N MET A 767 11.08 -30.48 -19.07
CA MET A 767 9.88 -30.41 -18.22
C MET A 767 8.62 -31.05 -18.84
N SER A 768 8.66 -31.48 -20.10
CA SER A 768 7.56 -32.23 -20.74
C SER A 768 7.72 -33.75 -20.64
N ARG A 769 8.89 -34.24 -20.21
CA ARG A 769 9.18 -35.68 -20.03
C ARG A 769 9.09 -36.17 -18.59
N VAL A 770 9.07 -35.26 -17.62
CA VAL A 770 8.82 -35.51 -16.18
C VAL A 770 7.34 -35.31 -15.91
#